data_AF-A0AAU8FNH8-F1
#
_entry.id   AF-A0AAU8FNH8-F1
#
_cell.length_a   1.000
_cell.length_b   1.000
_cell.length_c   1.000
_cell.angle_alpha   90.00
_cell.angle_beta   90.00
_cell.angle_gamma   90.00
#
_symmetry.space_group_name_H-M   'P 1'
#
loop_
_entity.id
_entity.type
_entity.pdbx_description
1 polymer ?
#
loop_
_entity_poly.entity_id
_entity_poly.type
_entity_poly.pdbx_seq_one_letter_code
_entity_poly.pdbx_strand_id
1 'polypeptide(L)'
;MLRKTGLLLLWLFVHSNVGAQVQAIEQQFTVALDGSGDFKSVQEAVNAVRDHSQIRATIRIKNGTYHEKLVIPAWKKSITLVGESAGHTIITNNDFSGKDFPGRDFTGNAKFSTYTSYTVLVQANDCTLQNLTIENTAGRVGQAVALATEGDRIEVFNCRILGNQDTLYTSKDGRSFYKDCLIAGTTDFIFGEATAVFQNCTIQSLANSYITAASTTKEQAFGYVFFDCKLIADDGATQVYLGRPWRPFAKTVFIDTEMGPHIIKEGWDPWKGDNMFPEKEKTAFYAEYNSSGAGSNPAARVSWSKQLTQEEREKYTVENILSGWVPGRKLRIEPSGMQDTSFSVRGSYRREIAHHPGIRIADSSLPAPVQIIRNVHYRTTSTGKKLFLDVYKPKRKGKAALPAILMIHGGGWRSGDRTHNNTLARRLAAQGYVCLTADYSLSTHALYPAAVHDLKAAVRWMRARSGTFNIDTARIAVLGFSAGGELAAFMGATNGQARFEGNAAEQGGSSTVQAVIDIDGTLAFIHPESGEGDDSKSISAATYWFGYPKAERPDLWNDASPLTHVSDQTPPFLFINSSVARMHAGREDFIKKLDVYGTHSEVRTFSDAPHTFMFFEPWFEPTLATISGFLKRVFGRGAVTSGRQVRN
;
A
#
# COMPACT_ATOMS: atom_id res chain seq x y z
N MET A 1 2.91 -78.00 -17.44
CA MET A 1 3.64 -77.17 -16.47
C MET A 1 3.82 -75.79 -17.08
N LEU A 2 2.87 -74.89 -16.81
CA LEU A 2 2.96 -73.76 -15.86
C LEU A 2 3.58 -72.50 -16.48
N ARG A 3 2.67 -71.72 -17.09
CA ARG A 3 2.79 -70.27 -17.30
C ARG A 3 2.85 -69.59 -15.92
N LYS A 4 3.80 -68.68 -15.70
CA LYS A 4 3.77 -67.72 -14.59
C LYS A 4 3.65 -66.31 -15.16
N THR A 5 2.47 -65.74 -14.91
CA THR A 5 2.05 -64.36 -15.10
C THR A 5 2.80 -63.43 -14.14
N GLY A 6 3.34 -62.32 -14.66
CA GLY A 6 3.87 -61.22 -13.86
C GLY A 6 2.74 -60.28 -13.44
N LEU A 7 2.63 -60.00 -12.14
CA LEU A 7 1.73 -59.03 -11.55
C LEU A 7 2.54 -57.75 -11.26
N LEU A 8 2.24 -56.66 -11.96
CA LEU A 8 2.82 -55.34 -11.70
C LEU A 8 1.93 -54.61 -10.68
N LEU A 9 2.39 -54.48 -9.43
CA LEU A 9 1.75 -53.65 -8.40
C LEU A 9 2.24 -52.20 -8.55
N LEU A 10 1.39 -51.32 -9.07
CA LEU A 10 1.59 -49.87 -9.03
C LEU A 10 1.16 -49.35 -7.65
N TRP A 11 2.11 -48.83 -6.86
CA TRP A 11 1.81 -48.04 -5.67
C TRP A 11 1.41 -46.62 -6.10
N LEU A 12 0.13 -46.29 -5.92
CA LEU A 12 -0.39 -44.91 -6.01
C LEU A 12 0.07 -44.12 -4.78
N PHE A 13 1.07 -43.25 -4.95
CA PHE A 13 1.35 -42.19 -3.99
C PHE A 13 0.26 -41.11 -4.11
N VAL A 14 -0.72 -41.14 -3.22
CA VAL A 14 -1.64 -40.02 -2.98
C VAL A 14 -0.82 -38.89 -2.35
N HIS A 15 -0.35 -37.95 -3.17
CA HIS A 15 0.19 -36.68 -2.69
C HIS A 15 -0.98 -35.81 -2.26
N SER A 16 -1.32 -35.85 -0.97
CA SER A 16 -2.12 -34.82 -0.33
C SER A 16 -1.34 -33.51 -0.35
N ASN A 17 -1.48 -32.75 -1.44
CA ASN A 17 -1.05 -31.35 -1.51
C ASN A 17 -1.99 -30.53 -0.62
N VAL A 18 -1.67 -30.47 0.67
CA VAL A 18 -2.14 -29.41 1.56
C VAL A 18 -1.45 -28.13 1.09
N GLY A 19 -2.07 -27.47 0.12
CA GLY A 19 -1.66 -26.14 -0.31
C GLY A 19 -1.90 -25.15 0.82
N ALA A 20 -0.88 -24.87 1.61
CA ALA A 20 -0.90 -23.76 2.54
C ALA A 20 -1.07 -22.48 1.72
N GLN A 21 -2.23 -21.84 1.84
CA GLN A 21 -2.44 -20.47 1.37
C GLN A 21 -1.39 -19.59 2.07
N VAL A 22 -0.42 -19.05 1.33
CA VAL A 22 0.39 -17.93 1.83
C VAL A 22 -0.48 -16.70 1.77
N GLN A 23 -1.40 -16.58 2.73
CA GLN A 23 -1.94 -15.30 3.12
C GLN A 23 -0.72 -14.46 3.55
N ALA A 24 -0.62 -13.21 3.09
CA ALA A 24 0.39 -12.28 3.57
C ALA A 24 0.09 -11.97 5.04
N ILE A 25 0.50 -12.86 5.94
CA ILE A 25 0.34 -12.70 7.38
C ILE A 25 1.38 -11.66 7.81
N GLU A 26 0.90 -10.57 8.39
CA GLU A 26 1.76 -9.59 9.06
C GLU A 26 2.60 -10.33 10.11
N GLN A 27 3.92 -10.22 10.03
CA GLN A 27 4.80 -10.88 10.98
C GLN A 27 4.73 -10.12 12.30
N GLN A 28 4.23 -10.76 13.35
CA GLN A 28 4.15 -10.17 14.69
C GLN A 28 4.92 -11.03 15.67
N PHE A 29 5.83 -10.42 16.42
CA PHE A 29 6.63 -11.05 17.46
C PHE A 29 6.52 -10.27 18.75
N THR A 30 6.59 -10.96 19.89
CA THR A 30 6.64 -10.37 21.23
C THR A 30 7.97 -10.72 21.88
N VAL A 31 8.65 -9.71 22.44
CA VAL A 31 9.88 -9.86 23.21
C VAL A 31 9.55 -9.59 24.68
N ALA A 32 9.96 -10.49 25.56
CA ALA A 32 9.79 -10.32 27.01
C ALA A 32 10.90 -11.05 27.79
N LEU A 33 11.57 -10.32 28.69
CA LEU A 33 12.65 -10.87 29.53
C LEU A 33 12.19 -12.02 30.43
N ASP A 34 10.93 -11.99 30.89
CA ASP A 34 10.32 -13.00 31.75
C ASP A 34 9.98 -14.32 31.01
N GLY A 35 10.16 -14.37 29.69
CA GLY A 35 9.85 -15.52 28.85
C GLY A 35 8.38 -15.66 28.47
N SER A 36 7.54 -14.65 28.73
CA SER A 36 6.13 -14.62 28.32
C SER A 36 5.91 -14.19 26.85
N GLY A 37 6.99 -13.87 26.13
CA GLY A 37 7.01 -13.55 24.69
C GLY A 37 7.63 -14.67 23.85
N ASP A 38 7.68 -14.44 22.54
CA ASP A 38 8.30 -15.34 21.56
C ASP A 38 9.84 -15.38 21.71
N PHE A 39 10.44 -14.25 22.13
CA PHE A 39 11.89 -14.10 22.32
C PHE A 39 12.21 -13.40 23.65
N LYS A 40 13.45 -13.59 24.14
CA LYS A 40 13.97 -12.89 25.33
C LYS A 40 14.86 -11.70 24.98
N SER A 41 15.32 -11.59 23.74
CA SER A 41 16.12 -10.47 23.24
C SER A 41 15.48 -9.84 22.00
N VAL A 42 15.71 -8.55 21.79
CA VAL A 42 15.20 -7.84 20.61
C VAL A 42 15.97 -8.28 19.36
N GLN A 43 17.27 -8.56 19.48
CA GLN A 43 18.07 -9.02 18.34
C GLN A 43 17.60 -10.39 17.79
N GLU A 44 17.21 -11.34 18.64
CA GLU A 44 16.65 -12.62 18.19
C GLU A 44 15.35 -12.42 17.39
N ALA A 45 14.47 -11.53 17.85
CA ALA A 45 13.24 -11.22 17.14
C ALA A 45 13.52 -10.57 15.76
N VAL A 46 14.48 -9.64 15.68
CA VAL A 46 14.93 -9.07 14.40
C VAL A 46 15.50 -10.14 13.48
N ASN A 47 16.29 -11.08 14.01
CA ASN A 47 16.87 -12.17 13.24
C ASN A 47 15.79 -13.11 12.68
N ALA A 48 14.69 -13.31 13.41
CA ALA A 48 13.57 -14.15 13.01
C ALA A 48 12.66 -13.55 11.93
N VAL A 49 12.65 -12.22 11.75
CA VAL A 49 11.92 -11.57 10.66
C VAL A 49 12.44 -12.09 9.31
N ARG A 50 11.56 -12.47 8.38
CA ARG A 50 11.99 -12.96 7.06
C ARG A 50 12.86 -11.93 6.30
N ASP A 51 13.98 -12.40 5.77
CA ASP A 51 14.87 -11.58 4.93
C ASP A 51 14.14 -11.10 3.66
N HIS A 52 14.40 -9.85 3.26
CA HIS A 52 13.82 -9.21 2.07
C HIS A 52 12.28 -9.22 2.03
N SER A 53 11.64 -9.34 3.19
CA SER A 53 10.18 -9.29 3.32
C SER A 53 9.62 -8.02 2.67
N GLN A 54 8.58 -8.19 1.85
CA GLN A 54 7.76 -7.09 1.33
C GLN A 54 6.58 -6.76 2.27
N ILE A 55 6.51 -7.45 3.41
CA ILE A 55 5.47 -7.29 4.42
C ILE A 55 6.14 -6.74 5.68
N ARG A 56 5.57 -5.66 6.23
CA ARG A 56 6.00 -5.07 7.50
C ARG A 56 5.94 -6.10 8.63
N ALA A 57 7.00 -6.16 9.44
CA ALA A 57 7.04 -6.96 10.64
C ALA A 57 6.95 -6.05 11.87
N THR A 58 6.15 -6.43 12.86
CA THR A 58 5.99 -5.70 14.11
C THR A 58 6.54 -6.52 15.27
N ILE A 59 7.55 -6.00 15.94
CA ILE A 59 8.16 -6.58 17.15
C ILE A 59 7.69 -5.75 18.35
N ARG A 60 6.87 -6.35 19.21
CA ARG A 60 6.37 -5.75 20.44
C ARG A 60 7.33 -6.10 21.57
N ILE A 61 7.82 -5.09 22.28
CA ILE A 61 8.84 -5.27 23.32
C ILE A 61 8.18 -4.91 24.65
N LYS A 62 8.03 -5.88 25.54
CA LYS A 62 7.48 -5.63 26.88
C LYS A 62 8.44 -4.80 27.72
N ASN A 63 7.92 -4.19 28.77
CA ASN A 63 8.72 -3.45 29.75
C ASN A 63 9.88 -4.30 30.29
N GLY A 64 11.03 -3.65 30.45
CA GLY A 64 12.29 -4.27 30.84
C GLY A 64 13.49 -3.45 30.36
N THR A 65 14.64 -3.73 30.96
CA THR A 65 15.94 -3.19 30.52
C THR A 65 16.70 -4.28 29.78
N TYR A 66 16.84 -4.10 28.47
CA TYR A 66 17.46 -5.01 27.53
C TYR A 66 18.91 -4.56 27.28
N HIS A 67 19.86 -5.31 27.84
CA HIS A 67 21.30 -5.07 27.69
C HIS A 67 21.82 -5.73 26.41
N GLU A 68 21.71 -5.03 25.28
CA GLU A 68 22.08 -5.58 23.99
C GLU A 68 22.54 -4.50 23.00
N LYS A 69 23.43 -4.92 22.08
CA LYS A 69 23.84 -4.14 20.92
C LYS A 69 23.00 -4.59 19.73
N LEU A 70 22.03 -3.77 19.33
CA LEU A 70 21.01 -4.13 18.34
C LEU A 70 21.39 -3.62 16.95
N VAL A 71 21.24 -4.47 15.94
CA VAL A 71 21.37 -4.10 14.53
C VAL A 71 20.13 -4.56 13.78
N ILE A 72 19.49 -3.62 13.06
CA ILE A 72 18.52 -3.91 12.01
C ILE A 72 19.25 -3.82 10.66
N PRO A 73 19.71 -4.95 10.10
CA PRO A 73 20.57 -4.94 8.93
C PRO A 73 19.78 -4.58 7.66
N ALA A 74 20.47 -4.05 6.64
CA ALA A 74 19.85 -3.46 5.45
C ALA A 74 18.86 -4.36 4.67
N TRP A 75 18.99 -5.69 4.79
CA TRP A 75 18.09 -6.67 4.16
C TRP A 75 16.81 -6.97 4.95
N LYS A 76 16.65 -6.46 6.18
CA LYS A 76 15.47 -6.61 7.05
C LYS A 76 14.59 -5.36 7.03
N LYS A 77 14.12 -4.95 5.84
CA LYS A 77 13.29 -3.74 5.62
C LYS A 77 11.94 -3.82 6.34
N SER A 78 11.35 -2.66 6.60
CA SER A 78 9.98 -2.53 7.11
C SER A 78 9.75 -3.20 8.48
N ILE A 79 10.71 -3.07 9.41
CA ILE A 79 10.52 -3.51 10.80
C ILE A 79 9.98 -2.36 11.64
N THR A 80 8.92 -2.63 12.41
CA THR A 80 8.43 -1.77 13.48
C THR A 80 8.86 -2.36 14.83
N LEU A 81 9.66 -1.64 15.60
CA LEU A 81 9.88 -1.92 17.03
C LEU A 81 8.90 -1.07 17.85
N VAL A 82 8.08 -1.71 18.67
CA VAL A 82 7.11 -1.01 19.53
C VAL A 82 7.30 -1.45 20.98
N GLY A 83 7.83 -0.56 21.82
CA GLY A 83 7.86 -0.78 23.25
C GLY A 83 6.48 -0.65 23.89
N GLU A 84 6.30 -1.32 25.02
CA GLU A 84 5.11 -1.19 25.86
C GLU A 84 5.02 0.20 26.50
N SER A 85 6.17 0.79 26.82
CA SER A 85 6.27 2.15 27.36
C SER A 85 7.62 2.78 27.08
N ALA A 86 7.59 4.06 26.67
CA ALA A 86 8.80 4.84 26.46
C ALA A 86 9.68 4.93 27.72
N GLY A 87 9.08 4.95 28.91
CA GLY A 87 9.81 5.08 30.18
C GLY A 87 10.30 3.76 30.78
N HIS A 88 9.82 2.61 30.32
CA HIS A 88 10.06 1.32 30.96
C HIS A 88 10.49 0.20 30.01
N THR A 89 10.43 0.41 28.70
CA THR A 89 11.04 -0.48 27.70
C THR A 89 12.34 0.17 27.22
N ILE A 90 13.49 -0.32 27.72
CA ILE A 90 14.80 0.33 27.57
C ILE A 90 15.76 -0.62 26.87
N ILE A 91 16.37 -0.20 25.76
CA ILE A 91 17.50 -0.89 25.12
C ILE A 91 18.77 -0.12 25.46
N THR A 92 19.73 -0.78 26.10
CA THR A 92 20.90 -0.11 26.71
C THR A 92 22.21 -0.84 26.41
N ASN A 93 23.27 -0.05 26.21
CA ASN A 93 24.65 -0.51 26.09
C ASN A 93 25.60 0.60 26.60
N ASN A 94 26.90 0.34 26.64
CA ASN A 94 27.93 1.27 27.12
C ASN A 94 29.23 1.22 26.29
N ASP A 95 29.12 0.97 24.98
CA ASP A 95 30.26 1.07 24.08
C ASP A 95 30.58 2.53 23.77
N PHE A 96 31.86 2.85 23.62
CA PHE A 96 32.35 4.20 23.35
C PHE A 96 33.63 4.15 22.52
N SER A 97 33.90 5.22 21.78
CA SER A 97 35.10 5.35 20.96
C SER A 97 36.37 5.21 21.81
N GLY A 98 37.27 4.30 21.42
CA GLY A 98 38.51 4.00 22.15
C GLY A 98 38.42 2.85 23.16
N LYS A 99 37.22 2.38 23.52
CA LYS A 99 37.01 1.13 24.26
C LYS A 99 37.50 -0.05 23.43
N ASP A 100 38.05 -1.08 24.06
CA ASP A 100 38.51 -2.28 23.34
C ASP A 100 37.33 -2.98 22.67
N PHE A 101 37.51 -3.33 21.40
CA PHE A 101 36.51 -4.04 20.60
C PHE A 101 36.69 -5.56 20.80
N PRO A 102 35.61 -6.36 20.97
CA PRO A 102 35.71 -7.81 20.98
C PRO A 102 36.24 -8.36 19.64
N GLY A 103 37.55 -8.60 19.57
CA GLY A 103 38.24 -9.01 18.34
C GLY A 103 38.70 -7.81 17.50
N ARG A 104 38.16 -7.69 16.29
CA ARG A 104 38.40 -6.55 15.40
C ARG A 104 37.09 -6.12 14.74
N ASP A 105 36.92 -4.81 14.55
CA ASP A 105 35.78 -4.30 13.79
C ASP A 105 35.92 -4.60 12.29
N PHE A 106 34.91 -4.21 11.50
CA PHE A 106 34.88 -4.44 10.05
C PHE A 106 35.99 -3.71 9.26
N THR A 107 36.69 -2.76 9.89
CA THR A 107 37.86 -2.07 9.33
C THR A 107 39.19 -2.63 9.83
N GLY A 108 39.15 -3.64 10.70
CA GLY A 108 40.32 -4.26 11.31
C GLY A 108 40.80 -3.60 12.60
N ASN A 109 40.07 -2.63 13.15
CA ASN A 109 40.47 -1.92 14.38
C ASN A 109 40.17 -2.74 15.64
N ALA A 110 41.09 -2.70 16.61
CA ALA A 110 40.96 -3.39 17.89
C ALA A 110 40.18 -2.57 18.95
N LYS A 111 39.73 -1.37 18.59
CA LYS A 111 38.97 -0.46 19.45
C LYS A 111 37.71 -0.02 18.74
N PHE A 112 36.66 0.23 19.51
CA PHE A 112 35.46 0.87 19.01
C PHE A 112 35.81 2.26 18.46
N SER A 113 35.13 2.64 17.39
CA SER A 113 35.08 4.02 16.89
C SER A 113 33.72 4.62 17.25
N THR A 114 33.53 5.91 17.00
CA THR A 114 32.21 6.54 17.06
C THR A 114 31.16 5.70 16.32
N TYR A 115 31.46 5.27 15.08
CA TYR A 115 30.54 4.56 14.20
C TYR A 115 30.23 3.13 14.65
N THR A 116 31.05 2.53 15.51
CA THR A 116 30.80 1.19 16.07
C THR A 116 30.34 1.23 17.53
N SER A 117 30.26 2.41 18.16
CA SER A 117 29.89 2.58 19.57
C SER A 117 28.38 2.51 19.85
N TYR A 118 27.54 2.44 18.82
CA TYR A 118 26.07 2.47 18.96
C TYR A 118 25.51 1.42 19.92
N THR A 119 24.43 1.77 20.61
CA THR A 119 23.52 0.79 21.25
C THR A 119 22.62 0.16 20.19
N VAL A 120 21.98 0.97 19.35
CA VAL A 120 21.10 0.52 18.25
C VAL A 120 21.58 1.09 16.91
N LEU A 121 21.72 0.24 15.89
CA LEU A 121 21.98 0.62 14.51
C LEU A 121 20.83 0.19 13.59
N VAL A 122 20.23 1.14 12.88
CA VAL A 122 19.17 0.91 11.90
C VAL A 122 19.70 1.16 10.49
N GLN A 123 20.09 0.09 9.79
CA GLN A 123 20.56 0.14 8.40
C GLN A 123 19.44 -0.09 7.39
N ALA A 124 18.37 -0.77 7.81
CA ALA A 124 17.23 -1.08 6.96
C ALA A 124 16.35 0.14 6.71
N ASN A 125 15.82 0.24 5.49
CA ASN A 125 14.82 1.25 5.14
C ASN A 125 13.45 0.94 5.74
N ASP A 126 12.60 1.96 5.81
CA ASP A 126 11.17 1.86 6.15
C ASP A 126 10.91 1.38 7.59
N CYS A 127 11.90 1.51 8.48
CA CYS A 127 11.78 1.06 9.86
C CYS A 127 11.15 2.11 10.76
N THR A 128 10.39 1.65 11.75
CA THR A 128 9.72 2.50 12.73
C THR A 128 10.13 2.06 14.13
N LEU A 129 10.48 3.01 15.00
CA LEU A 129 10.77 2.80 16.41
C LEU A 129 9.75 3.59 17.23
N GLN A 130 9.04 2.94 18.15
CA GLN A 130 7.94 3.57 18.88
C GLN A 130 7.92 3.19 20.36
N ASN A 131 7.60 4.15 21.23
CA ASN A 131 7.30 3.93 22.64
C ASN A 131 8.41 3.18 23.41
N LEU A 132 9.68 3.51 23.18
CA LEU A 132 10.81 2.88 23.87
C LEU A 132 11.94 3.88 24.17
N THR A 133 12.85 3.51 25.07
CA THR A 133 14.11 4.21 25.31
C THR A 133 15.25 3.47 24.62
N ILE A 134 16.12 4.23 23.96
CA ILE A 134 17.44 3.77 23.51
C ILE A 134 18.48 4.62 24.23
N GLU A 135 19.39 3.99 24.96
CA GLU A 135 20.39 4.72 25.73
C GLU A 135 21.80 4.16 25.56
N ASN A 136 22.79 5.05 25.67
CA ASN A 136 24.18 4.68 25.88
C ASN A 136 24.64 5.22 27.24
N THR A 137 25.02 4.29 28.12
CA THR A 137 25.35 4.56 29.53
C THR A 137 26.85 4.68 29.79
N ALA A 138 27.68 4.81 28.74
CA ALA A 138 29.13 4.91 28.88
C ALA A 138 29.60 6.16 29.67
N GLY A 139 28.74 7.17 29.81
CA GLY A 139 29.06 8.40 30.54
C GLY A 139 29.90 9.39 29.72
N ARG A 140 30.67 10.25 30.39
CA ARG A 140 31.49 11.30 29.76
C ARG A 140 32.87 10.79 29.36
N VAL A 141 32.89 9.82 28.45
CA VAL A 141 34.10 9.10 27.99
C VAL A 141 34.55 9.50 26.58
N GLY A 142 33.97 10.56 26.03
CA GLY A 142 34.05 10.88 24.60
C GLY A 142 32.82 10.35 23.85
N GLN A 143 32.99 10.06 22.56
CA GLN A 143 31.88 9.67 21.68
C GLN A 143 31.27 8.32 22.06
N ALA A 144 29.95 8.29 22.28
CA ALA A 144 29.21 7.08 22.64
C ALA A 144 27.77 7.15 22.10
N VAL A 145 27.53 6.49 20.98
CA VAL A 145 26.27 6.59 20.24
C VAL A 145 25.17 5.76 20.92
N ALA A 146 23.98 6.32 21.10
CA ALA A 146 22.80 5.57 21.52
C ALA A 146 22.08 5.00 20.29
N LEU A 147 21.66 5.86 19.37
CA LEU A 147 20.99 5.47 18.13
C LEU A 147 21.78 5.94 16.91
N ALA A 148 22.06 5.00 15.99
CA ALA A 148 22.58 5.27 14.67
C ALA A 148 21.55 4.90 13.60
N THR A 149 21.26 5.82 12.67
CA THR A 149 20.39 5.57 11.50
C THR A 149 21.17 5.73 10.21
N GLU A 150 21.19 4.67 9.40
CA GLU A 150 21.83 4.58 8.09
C GLU A 150 20.83 4.32 6.95
N GLY A 151 19.63 3.81 7.28
CA GLY A 151 18.56 3.56 6.30
C GLY A 151 17.78 4.82 5.94
N ASP A 152 16.94 4.70 4.91
CA ASP A 152 16.02 5.74 4.46
C ASP A 152 14.59 5.51 4.98
N ARG A 153 13.85 6.61 5.20
CA ARG A 153 12.47 6.63 5.73
C ARG A 153 12.36 5.98 7.11
N ILE A 154 13.24 6.40 8.02
CA ILE A 154 13.24 5.93 9.41
C ILE A 154 12.33 6.81 10.26
N GLU A 155 11.37 6.20 10.95
CA GLU A 155 10.44 6.89 11.83
C GLU A 155 10.74 6.58 13.30
N VAL A 156 10.72 7.61 14.15
CA VAL A 156 10.91 7.48 15.58
C VAL A 156 9.83 8.27 16.31
N PHE A 157 8.95 7.57 17.03
CA PHE A 157 7.75 8.13 17.66
C PHE A 157 7.71 7.90 19.16
N ASN A 158 7.56 8.97 19.95
CA ASN A 158 7.42 8.85 21.41
C ASN A 158 8.54 8.00 22.03
N CYS A 159 9.78 8.26 21.61
CA CYS A 159 10.96 7.57 22.11
C CYS A 159 11.84 8.48 22.96
N ARG A 160 12.68 7.89 23.79
CA ARG A 160 13.72 8.59 24.54
C ARG A 160 15.08 8.14 24.03
N ILE A 161 15.88 9.06 23.48
CA ILE A 161 17.21 8.76 22.94
C ILE A 161 18.23 9.46 23.84
N LEU A 162 18.92 8.68 24.68
CA LEU A 162 19.67 9.20 25.83
C LEU A 162 21.16 8.85 25.74
N GLY A 163 22.02 9.83 25.97
CA GLY A 163 23.46 9.62 25.96
C GLY A 163 24.22 10.84 26.48
N ASN A 164 25.52 10.91 26.17
CA ASN A 164 26.34 12.09 26.44
C ASN A 164 26.83 12.71 25.13
N GLN A 165 28.06 12.45 24.73
CA GLN A 165 28.59 12.97 23.48
C GLN A 165 28.21 12.02 22.34
N ASP A 166 27.78 12.58 21.21
CA ASP A 166 27.38 11.85 19.98
C ASP A 166 26.16 10.92 20.18
N THR A 167 25.15 11.32 20.97
CA THR A 167 23.98 10.48 21.30
C THR A 167 23.23 9.93 20.09
N LEU A 168 22.90 10.78 19.10
CA LEU A 168 22.12 10.42 17.92
C LEU A 168 22.94 10.68 16.64
N TYR A 169 23.29 9.59 15.95
CA TYR A 169 23.98 9.64 14.68
C TYR A 169 23.02 9.38 13.50
N THR A 170 22.93 10.31 12.55
CA THR A 170 22.08 10.15 11.36
C THR A 170 22.91 10.34 10.08
N SER A 171 22.97 9.32 9.21
CA SER A 171 24.00 9.20 8.16
C SER A 171 23.47 8.77 6.79
N LYS A 172 24.35 8.74 5.77
CA LYS A 172 24.13 8.20 4.41
C LYS A 172 23.01 8.85 3.56
N ASP A 173 22.91 10.18 3.56
CA ASP A 173 21.82 10.92 2.87
C ASP A 173 20.41 10.32 3.12
N GLY A 174 20.23 9.63 4.24
CA GLY A 174 18.97 9.00 4.61
C GLY A 174 17.98 10.05 5.08
N ARG A 175 16.68 9.77 4.91
CA ARG A 175 15.61 10.59 5.50
C ARG A 175 15.10 9.97 6.79
N SER A 176 14.96 10.80 7.82
CA SER A 176 14.41 10.36 9.11
C SER A 176 13.44 11.37 9.72
N PHE A 177 12.47 10.87 10.47
CA PHE A 177 11.44 11.66 11.12
C PHE A 177 11.30 11.27 12.59
N TYR A 178 11.56 12.23 13.47
CA TYR A 178 11.47 12.08 14.92
C TYR A 178 10.30 12.92 15.41
N LYS A 179 9.36 12.31 16.12
CA LYS A 179 8.20 13.03 16.64
C LYS A 179 7.88 12.64 18.07
N ASP A 180 7.53 13.63 18.88
CA ASP A 180 7.19 13.47 20.30
C ASP A 180 8.32 12.81 21.12
N CYS A 181 9.58 13.00 20.71
CA CYS A 181 10.72 12.34 21.33
C CYS A 181 11.41 13.21 22.39
N LEU A 182 12.04 12.58 23.37
CA LEU A 182 13.06 13.21 24.21
C LEU A 182 14.45 12.81 23.70
N ILE A 183 15.32 13.78 23.39
CA ILE A 183 16.70 13.53 23.00
C ILE A 183 17.61 14.29 23.95
N ALA A 184 18.51 13.58 24.63
CA ALA A 184 19.38 14.15 25.66
C ALA A 184 20.86 13.87 25.41
N GLY A 185 21.70 14.88 25.63
CA GLY A 185 23.15 14.73 25.47
C GLY A 185 23.95 15.97 25.86
N THR A 186 25.25 15.93 25.54
CA THR A 186 26.24 16.96 25.88
C THR A 186 26.82 17.60 24.62
N THR A 187 27.89 17.04 24.06
CA THR A 187 28.59 17.53 22.88
C THR A 187 28.07 16.84 21.63
N ASP A 188 27.73 17.62 20.61
CA ASP A 188 27.39 17.14 19.25
C ASP A 188 26.33 16.03 19.27
N PHE A 189 25.38 16.10 20.20
CA PHE A 189 24.57 14.93 20.52
C PHE A 189 23.49 14.61 19.47
N ILE A 190 23.31 15.47 18.46
CA ILE A 190 22.62 15.18 17.21
C ILE A 190 23.56 15.52 16.04
N PHE A 191 24.10 14.51 15.36
CA PHE A 191 25.16 14.73 14.37
C PHE A 191 25.07 13.80 13.16
N GLY A 192 25.74 14.22 12.08
CA GLY A 192 25.79 13.52 10.80
C GLY A 192 25.17 14.25 9.61
N GLU A 193 24.98 13.50 8.53
CA GLU A 193 24.75 14.00 7.16
C GLU A 193 23.26 14.02 6.76
N ALA A 194 22.43 13.19 7.40
CA ALA A 194 21.07 12.91 6.97
C ALA A 194 20.16 14.15 6.85
N THR A 195 19.10 14.02 6.06
CA THR A 195 17.95 14.93 6.12
C THR A 195 17.01 14.43 7.23
N ALA A 196 16.94 15.16 8.34
CA ALA A 196 16.17 14.74 9.51
C ALA A 196 15.23 15.84 10.00
N VAL A 197 13.97 15.46 10.23
CA VAL A 197 12.97 16.34 10.82
C VAL A 197 12.69 15.90 12.25
N PHE A 198 12.74 16.85 13.18
CA PHE A 198 12.36 16.69 14.57
C PHE A 198 11.11 17.54 14.81
N GLN A 199 10.00 16.92 15.19
CA GLN A 199 8.73 17.61 15.39
C GLN A 199 8.18 17.37 16.79
N ASN A 200 7.86 18.45 17.51
CA ASN A 200 7.34 18.37 18.87
C ASN A 200 8.25 17.55 19.81
N CYS A 201 9.57 17.65 19.61
CA CYS A 201 10.56 16.96 20.43
C CYS A 201 11.03 17.85 21.59
N THR A 202 11.36 17.23 22.71
CA THR A 202 12.12 17.86 23.79
C THR A 202 13.60 17.54 23.60
N ILE A 203 14.43 18.57 23.53
CA ILE A 203 15.87 18.46 23.33
C ILE A 203 16.55 18.95 24.61
N GLN A 204 17.20 18.03 25.35
CA GLN A 204 17.72 18.28 26.68
C GLN A 204 19.25 18.31 26.72
N SER A 205 19.81 19.47 27.07
CA SER A 205 21.25 19.67 27.20
C SER A 205 21.73 19.33 28.61
N LEU A 206 22.73 18.45 28.71
CA LEU A 206 23.27 17.95 29.99
C LEU A 206 24.60 18.64 30.37
N ALA A 207 25.18 19.45 29.49
CA ALA A 207 26.38 20.25 29.74
C ALA A 207 26.44 21.47 28.81
N ASN A 208 27.28 22.45 29.16
CA ASN A 208 27.67 23.55 28.28
C ASN A 208 28.42 23.02 27.07
N SER A 209 27.74 22.88 25.93
CA SER A 209 28.32 22.38 24.69
C SER A 209 27.40 22.65 23.49
N TYR A 210 27.19 21.68 22.59
CA TYR A 210 26.55 21.85 21.29
C TYR A 210 25.41 20.85 21.10
N ILE A 211 24.24 21.34 20.68
CA ILE A 211 23.10 20.47 20.34
C ILE A 211 23.39 19.71 19.04
N THR A 212 23.68 20.44 17.95
CA THR A 212 23.90 19.82 16.64
C THR A 212 25.33 19.90 16.12
N ALA A 213 25.75 18.88 15.39
CA ALA A 213 26.94 18.88 14.55
C ALA A 213 26.64 18.28 13.17
N ALA A 214 25.95 19.07 12.32
CA ALA A 214 25.56 18.62 10.99
C ALA A 214 26.76 18.53 10.03
N SER A 215 26.69 17.56 9.11
CA SER A 215 27.64 17.35 8.00
C SER A 215 26.95 17.19 6.65
N THR A 216 25.75 17.75 6.52
CA THR A 216 24.96 17.80 5.29
C THR A 216 25.81 18.28 4.11
N THR A 217 25.68 17.63 2.94
CA THR A 217 26.44 17.96 1.74
C THR A 217 25.86 19.17 1.00
N LYS A 218 26.54 19.56 -0.08
CA LYS A 218 26.11 20.64 -0.95
C LYS A 218 24.84 20.28 -1.73
N GLU A 219 24.69 19.01 -2.09
CA GLU A 219 23.63 18.48 -2.96
C GLU A 219 22.29 18.36 -2.24
N GLN A 220 22.30 18.16 -0.93
CA GLN A 220 21.09 18.02 -0.12
C GLN A 220 20.40 19.38 0.04
N ALA A 221 19.13 19.48 -0.32
CA ALA A 221 18.36 20.72 -0.17
C ALA A 221 18.15 21.11 1.30
N PHE A 222 18.03 20.12 2.18
CA PHE A 222 17.76 20.27 3.61
C PHE A 222 18.76 19.45 4.43
N GLY A 223 18.89 19.75 5.72
CA GLY A 223 19.66 18.96 6.69
C GLY A 223 18.80 18.66 7.90
N TYR A 224 19.17 19.19 9.06
CA TYR A 224 18.34 19.10 10.26
C TYR A 224 17.31 20.22 10.32
N VAL A 225 16.06 19.85 10.57
CA VAL A 225 14.97 20.80 10.76
C VAL A 225 14.19 20.45 12.01
N PHE A 226 14.06 21.41 12.92
CA PHE A 226 13.32 21.28 14.17
C PHE A 226 12.04 22.12 14.07
N PHE A 227 10.88 21.49 14.22
CA PHE A 227 9.57 22.13 14.27
C PHE A 227 8.96 21.97 15.66
N ASP A 228 8.41 23.06 16.21
CA ASP A 228 7.61 23.01 17.45
C ASP A 228 8.33 22.33 18.61
N CYS A 229 9.66 22.38 18.63
CA CYS A 229 10.48 21.70 19.62
C CYS A 229 10.65 22.55 20.88
N LYS A 230 11.06 21.92 21.97
CA LYS A 230 11.44 22.60 23.22
C LYS A 230 12.89 22.28 23.57
N LEU A 231 13.72 23.32 23.69
CA LEU A 231 15.10 23.19 24.17
C LEU A 231 15.12 23.43 25.68
N ILE A 232 15.53 22.42 26.44
CA ILE A 232 15.69 22.47 27.89
C ILE A 232 17.10 22.06 28.30
N ALA A 233 17.43 22.27 29.56
CA ALA A 233 18.75 21.93 30.11
C ALA A 233 18.64 21.46 31.55
N ASP A 234 19.61 20.64 31.96
CA ASP A 234 19.90 20.40 33.36
C ASP A 234 20.54 21.63 34.01
N ASP A 235 20.46 21.75 35.33
CA ASP A 235 20.93 22.91 36.10
C ASP A 235 22.39 23.31 35.81
N GLY A 236 23.24 22.34 35.43
CA GLY A 236 24.65 22.56 35.09
C GLY A 236 24.92 23.08 33.67
N ALA A 237 23.89 23.11 32.80
CA ALA A 237 24.01 23.55 31.42
C ALA A 237 23.33 24.92 31.24
N THR A 238 24.16 25.97 31.15
CA THR A 238 23.76 27.38 31.09
C THR A 238 24.32 28.13 29.87
N GLN A 239 25.26 27.53 29.15
CA GLN A 239 25.94 28.12 27.99
C GLN A 239 26.05 27.08 26.88
N VAL A 240 24.94 26.85 26.18
CA VAL A 240 24.82 25.85 25.12
C VAL A 240 24.60 26.53 23.77
N TYR A 241 25.28 26.03 22.76
CA TYR A 241 25.10 26.42 21.36
C TYR A 241 24.05 25.53 20.69
N LEU A 242 23.25 26.12 19.80
CA LEU A 242 22.33 25.43 18.90
C LEU A 242 23.06 24.43 18.00
N GLY A 243 24.29 24.74 17.61
CA GLY A 243 25.14 23.80 16.88
C GLY A 243 26.41 24.40 16.29
N ARG A 244 27.16 23.55 15.59
CA ARG A 244 28.41 23.88 14.90
C ARG A 244 28.63 23.03 13.64
N PRO A 245 29.20 23.57 12.55
CA PRO A 245 29.31 22.84 11.28
C PRO A 245 30.44 21.81 11.32
N TRP A 246 30.10 20.53 11.39
CA TRP A 246 31.09 19.46 11.35
C TRP A 246 31.79 19.42 9.98
N ARG A 247 31.03 19.64 8.89
CA ARG A 247 31.53 19.75 7.51
C ARG A 247 31.05 21.05 6.82
N PRO A 248 31.69 21.47 5.71
CA PRO A 248 31.14 22.51 4.84
C PRO A 248 29.72 22.19 4.40
N PHE A 249 28.91 23.21 4.12
CA PHE A 249 27.50 23.08 3.69
C PHE A 249 26.53 22.46 4.71
N ALA A 250 26.98 22.23 5.95
CA ALA A 250 26.13 21.77 7.04
C ALA A 250 24.87 22.65 7.18
N LYS A 251 23.70 22.01 7.30
CA LYS A 251 22.41 22.71 7.39
C LYS A 251 21.69 22.35 8.68
N THR A 252 21.23 23.37 9.41
CA THR A 252 20.40 23.18 10.62
C THR A 252 19.44 24.35 10.74
N VAL A 253 18.16 24.06 10.95
CA VAL A 253 17.11 25.06 11.02
C VAL A 253 16.19 24.80 12.21
N PHE A 254 15.96 25.81 13.05
CA PHE A 254 14.97 25.78 14.13
C PHE A 254 13.77 26.65 13.78
N ILE A 255 12.57 26.06 13.83
CA ILE A 255 11.32 26.69 13.42
C ILE A 255 10.32 26.53 14.56
N ASP A 256 9.68 27.63 14.97
CA ASP A 256 8.63 27.63 16.00
C ASP A 256 9.08 26.93 17.31
N THR A 257 10.38 27.02 17.62
CA THR A 257 11.01 26.29 18.73
C THR A 257 11.06 27.16 19.99
N GLU A 258 10.67 26.62 21.14
CA GLU A 258 10.82 27.26 22.45
C GLU A 258 12.24 27.02 23.00
N MET A 259 13.02 28.08 23.18
CA MET A 259 14.42 28.02 23.62
C MET A 259 14.57 28.46 25.08
N GLY A 260 15.04 27.55 25.93
CA GLY A 260 15.36 27.85 27.33
C GLY A 260 16.54 28.84 27.50
N PRO A 261 16.71 29.44 28.70
CA PRO A 261 17.70 30.49 28.96
C PRO A 261 19.17 30.04 28.88
N HIS A 262 19.42 28.73 28.80
CA HIS A 262 20.75 28.15 28.67
C HIS A 262 21.35 28.31 27.27
N ILE A 263 20.53 28.65 26.26
CA ILE A 263 21.02 28.89 24.90
C ILE A 263 21.75 30.23 24.88
N ILE A 264 23.02 30.18 24.48
CA ILE A 264 23.89 31.36 24.44
C ILE A 264 23.41 32.35 23.36
N LYS A 265 23.63 33.66 23.58
CA LYS A 265 23.13 34.72 22.70
C LYS A 265 23.64 34.60 21.26
N GLU A 266 24.89 34.18 21.06
CA GLU A 266 25.51 33.96 19.76
C GLU A 266 24.79 32.86 18.95
N GLY A 267 24.14 31.91 19.64
CA GLY A 267 23.40 30.79 19.08
C GLY A 267 24.30 29.70 18.50
N TRP A 268 25.23 30.05 17.63
CA TRP A 268 26.02 29.09 16.83
C TRP A 268 27.52 29.31 16.99
N ASP A 269 28.29 28.23 16.89
CA ASP A 269 29.75 28.27 17.02
C ASP A 269 30.42 27.93 15.67
N PRO A 270 31.29 28.80 15.13
CA PRO A 270 32.10 28.47 13.98
C PRO A 270 33.16 27.45 14.41
N TRP A 271 33.13 26.24 13.86
CA TRP A 271 34.07 25.15 14.16
C TRP A 271 35.54 25.54 13.87
N LYS A 272 36.19 26.26 14.80
CA LYS A 272 37.54 26.79 14.65
C LYS A 272 38.58 25.70 14.83
N GLY A 273 39.73 25.85 14.16
CA GLY A 273 40.89 24.96 14.31
C GLY A 273 40.87 23.70 13.44
N ASP A 274 39.88 23.56 12.54
CA ASP A 274 39.89 22.51 11.52
C ASP A 274 40.78 22.94 10.34
N ASN A 275 41.98 22.36 10.25
CA ASN A 275 42.93 22.64 9.17
C ASN A 275 42.49 22.07 7.81
N MET A 276 41.63 21.06 7.80
CA MET A 276 41.17 20.41 6.57
C MET A 276 40.01 21.19 5.94
N PHE A 277 39.14 21.73 6.79
CA PHE A 277 38.00 22.56 6.38
C PHE A 277 37.94 23.84 7.22
N PRO A 278 38.80 24.83 6.94
CA PRO A 278 38.73 26.12 7.62
C PRO A 278 37.47 26.90 7.18
N GLU A 279 37.00 27.80 8.05
CA GLU A 279 35.94 28.78 7.73
C GLU A 279 34.61 28.16 7.24
N LYS A 280 34.21 27.01 7.81
CA LYS A 280 32.97 26.29 7.45
C LYS A 280 31.71 27.16 7.56
N GLU A 281 31.71 28.14 8.45
CA GLU A 281 30.64 29.13 8.62
C GLU A 281 30.32 29.93 7.34
N LYS A 282 31.26 30.03 6.38
CA LYS A 282 31.01 30.68 5.08
C LYS A 282 30.09 29.88 4.15
N THR A 283 29.93 28.58 4.40
CA THR A 283 29.15 27.67 3.55
C THR A 283 28.00 27.00 4.28
N ALA A 284 28.04 26.96 5.61
CA ALA A 284 26.97 26.43 6.43
C ALA A 284 25.67 27.24 6.26
N PHE A 285 24.53 26.56 6.34
CA PHE A 285 23.21 27.19 6.34
C PHE A 285 22.53 26.96 7.68
N TYR A 286 22.78 27.85 8.63
CA TYR A 286 22.18 27.80 9.96
C TYR A 286 21.15 28.90 10.13
N ALA A 287 19.91 28.50 10.44
CA ALA A 287 18.80 29.43 10.44
C ALA A 287 17.78 29.20 11.55
N GLU A 288 17.03 30.25 11.86
CA GLU A 288 15.91 30.23 12.79
C GLU A 288 14.69 30.90 12.14
N TYR A 289 13.49 30.50 12.55
CA TYR A 289 12.23 31.18 12.23
C TYR A 289 11.28 31.12 13.42
N ASN A 290 10.76 32.28 13.85
CA ASN A 290 9.70 32.40 14.85
C ASN A 290 9.92 31.58 16.15
N SER A 291 11.18 31.41 16.57
CA SER A 291 11.50 30.76 17.83
C SER A 291 11.24 31.69 19.02
N SER A 292 10.85 31.12 20.17
CA SER A 292 10.43 31.86 21.37
C SER A 292 11.24 31.46 22.60
N GLY A 293 10.94 32.03 23.77
CA GLY A 293 11.62 31.71 25.03
C GLY A 293 12.88 32.56 25.29
N ALA A 294 13.42 32.45 26.50
CA ALA A 294 14.51 33.31 26.98
C ALA A 294 15.84 33.14 26.22
N GLY A 295 16.07 31.99 25.57
CA GLY A 295 17.23 31.72 24.73
C GLY A 295 17.07 32.19 23.27
N SER A 296 15.86 32.59 22.86
CA SER A 296 15.60 33.11 21.51
C SER A 296 16.01 34.58 21.44
N ASN A 297 17.16 34.85 20.80
CA ASN A 297 17.68 36.20 20.66
C ASN A 297 18.25 36.42 19.24
N PRO A 298 17.37 36.55 18.22
CA PRO A 298 17.78 36.65 16.82
C PRO A 298 18.69 37.86 16.55
N ALA A 299 18.58 38.94 17.32
CA ALA A 299 19.38 40.14 17.16
C ALA A 299 20.84 39.99 17.62
N ALA A 300 21.13 39.02 18.50
CA ALA A 300 22.48 38.77 19.04
C ALA A 300 23.19 37.57 18.39
N ARG A 301 22.54 36.90 17.43
CA ARG A 301 23.11 35.75 16.73
C ARG A 301 24.35 36.14 15.95
N VAL A 302 25.25 35.18 15.76
CA VAL A 302 26.39 35.34 14.86
C VAL A 302 25.94 35.80 13.47
N SER A 303 26.72 36.71 12.87
CA SER A 303 26.35 37.41 11.62
C SER A 303 26.22 36.50 10.39
N TRP A 304 26.76 35.29 10.44
CA TRP A 304 26.67 34.29 9.36
C TRP A 304 25.47 33.36 9.49
N SER A 305 24.72 33.43 10.60
CA SER A 305 23.43 32.76 10.72
C SER A 305 22.31 33.58 10.06
N LYS A 306 21.15 32.97 9.84
CA LYS A 306 20.04 33.59 9.12
C LYS A 306 18.72 33.51 9.89
N GLN A 307 17.95 34.59 9.88
CA GLN A 307 16.52 34.51 10.15
C GLN A 307 15.80 34.28 8.83
N LEU A 308 15.01 33.20 8.73
CA LEU A 308 14.24 32.93 7.52
C LEU A 308 13.17 34.00 7.32
N THR A 309 12.84 34.30 6.06
CA THR A 309 11.64 35.06 5.73
C THR A 309 10.39 34.17 5.77
N GLN A 310 9.20 34.77 5.77
CA GLN A 310 7.94 34.02 5.63
C GLN A 310 7.91 33.16 4.36
N GLU A 311 8.34 33.70 3.22
CA GLU A 311 8.39 32.98 1.93
C GLU A 311 9.38 31.80 1.97
N GLU A 312 10.51 31.96 2.65
CA GLU A 312 11.46 30.87 2.84
C GLU A 312 10.88 29.80 3.77
N ARG A 313 10.24 30.21 4.86
CA ARG A 313 9.56 29.33 5.80
C ARG A 313 8.49 28.47 5.13
N GLU A 314 7.75 28.99 4.17
CA GLU A 314 6.72 28.24 3.43
C GLU A 314 7.28 27.03 2.66
N LYS A 315 8.58 27.04 2.35
CA LYS A 315 9.28 25.90 1.72
C LYS A 315 9.60 24.79 2.74
N TYR A 316 9.60 25.07 4.03
CA TYR A 316 9.87 24.11 5.09
C TYR A 316 8.58 23.38 5.51
N THR A 317 8.10 22.47 4.67
CA THR A 317 7.06 21.50 5.04
C THR A 317 7.69 20.12 5.20
N VAL A 318 7.13 19.27 6.08
CA VAL A 318 7.62 17.90 6.29
C VAL A 318 7.72 17.14 4.96
N GLU A 319 6.69 17.23 4.13
CA GLU A 319 6.65 16.61 2.80
C GLU A 319 7.76 17.12 1.89
N ASN A 320 8.01 18.43 1.82
CA ASN A 320 9.04 18.98 0.96
C ASN A 320 10.45 18.62 1.45
N ILE A 321 10.69 18.74 2.77
CA ILE A 321 11.98 18.40 3.39
C ILE A 321 12.31 16.93 3.13
N LEU A 322 11.32 16.06 3.28
CA LEU A 322 11.46 14.62 3.12
C LEU A 322 11.19 14.16 1.68
N SER A 323 11.24 15.05 0.69
CA SER A 323 11.15 14.70 -0.74
C SER A 323 9.92 13.84 -1.08
N GLY A 324 8.73 14.27 -0.65
CA GLY A 324 7.44 13.61 -0.88
C GLY A 324 7.12 12.43 0.04
N TRP A 325 8.03 12.04 0.93
CA TRP A 325 7.73 11.05 1.96
C TRP A 325 6.86 11.69 3.07
N VAL A 326 5.77 11.00 3.45
CA VAL A 326 4.84 11.42 4.50
C VAL A 326 4.92 10.44 5.67
N PRO A 327 5.65 10.79 6.75
CA PRO A 327 5.78 9.95 7.94
C PRO A 327 4.44 9.70 8.65
N GLY A 328 4.30 8.51 9.26
CA GLY A 328 3.11 8.12 10.03
C GLY A 328 1.91 7.70 9.18
N ARG A 329 2.02 7.68 7.85
CA ARG A 329 0.97 7.14 6.97
C ARG A 329 0.92 5.62 7.16
N LYS A 330 -0.19 5.09 7.70
CA LYS A 330 -0.43 3.64 7.69
C LYS A 330 -0.33 3.15 6.24
N LEU A 331 0.67 2.30 5.97
CA LEU A 331 0.93 1.73 4.64
C LEU A 331 -0.29 0.97 4.09
N ARG A 332 -1.11 0.44 5.00
CA ARG A 332 -2.36 -0.24 4.69
C ARG A 332 -3.57 0.65 4.99
N ILE A 333 -4.40 0.87 3.97
CA ILE A 333 -5.73 1.44 4.10
C ILE A 333 -6.67 0.32 4.54
N GLU A 334 -7.28 0.49 5.71
CA GLU A 334 -8.28 -0.44 6.21
C GLU A 334 -9.68 -0.11 5.67
N PRO A 335 -10.51 -1.13 5.40
CA PRO A 335 -11.92 -0.93 5.09
C PRO A 335 -12.62 -0.09 6.18
N SER A 336 -13.35 0.94 5.77
CA SER A 336 -14.02 1.85 6.72
C SER A 336 -15.22 1.23 7.45
N GLY A 337 -15.74 0.10 6.97
CA GLY A 337 -17.01 -0.50 7.39
C GLY A 337 -18.25 0.29 6.96
N MET A 338 -18.08 1.46 6.34
CA MET A 338 -19.18 2.37 5.97
C MET A 338 -19.52 2.25 4.49
N GLN A 339 -20.81 2.15 4.17
CA GLN A 339 -21.27 2.12 2.78
C GLN A 339 -20.95 3.44 2.07
N ASP A 340 -20.42 3.35 0.85
CA ASP A 340 -20.25 4.49 -0.03
C ASP A 340 -21.34 4.53 -1.10
N THR A 341 -22.09 5.63 -1.14
CA THR A 341 -23.18 5.89 -2.09
C THR A 341 -22.83 7.01 -3.09
N SER A 342 -21.55 7.35 -3.26
CA SER A 342 -21.07 8.42 -4.14
C SER A 342 -21.39 8.17 -5.62
N PHE A 343 -21.42 6.91 -6.06
CA PHE A 343 -21.82 6.54 -7.42
C PHE A 343 -23.33 6.23 -7.50
N SER A 344 -24.01 6.90 -8.43
CA SER A 344 -25.36 6.56 -8.88
C SER A 344 -25.58 6.92 -10.34
N VAL A 345 -26.47 6.21 -11.02
CA VAL A 345 -26.84 6.50 -12.43
C VAL A 345 -27.42 7.91 -12.57
N ARG A 346 -28.31 8.33 -11.66
CA ARG A 346 -28.89 9.69 -11.65
C ARG A 346 -27.85 10.77 -11.37
N GLY A 347 -26.90 10.51 -10.45
CA GLY A 347 -25.80 11.43 -10.19
C GLY A 347 -24.92 11.62 -11.42
N SER A 348 -24.62 10.54 -12.14
CA SER A 348 -23.86 10.58 -13.38
C SER A 348 -24.62 11.32 -14.48
N TYR A 349 -25.91 11.04 -14.67
CA TYR A 349 -26.76 11.75 -15.65
C TYR A 349 -26.71 13.28 -15.46
N ARG A 350 -26.84 13.75 -14.20
CA ARG A 350 -26.77 15.19 -13.89
C ARG A 350 -25.44 15.84 -14.27
N ARG A 351 -24.33 15.08 -14.27
CA ARG A 351 -23.01 15.57 -14.70
C ARG A 351 -22.86 15.51 -16.22
N GLU A 352 -23.27 14.39 -16.82
CA GLU A 352 -23.06 14.17 -18.25
C GLU A 352 -23.95 15.03 -19.14
N ILE A 353 -25.15 15.41 -18.68
CA ILE A 353 -26.07 16.24 -19.49
C ILE A 353 -25.48 17.63 -19.83
N ALA A 354 -24.55 18.15 -19.02
CA ALA A 354 -23.87 19.41 -19.29
C ALA A 354 -22.95 19.33 -20.52
N HIS A 355 -22.37 18.15 -20.78
CA HIS A 355 -21.45 17.91 -21.90
C HIS A 355 -22.16 17.21 -23.07
N HIS A 356 -23.26 16.52 -22.80
CA HIS A 356 -24.06 15.79 -23.79
C HIS A 356 -25.55 16.13 -23.63
N PRO A 357 -26.03 17.29 -24.12
CA PRO A 357 -27.38 17.78 -23.85
C PRO A 357 -28.53 16.88 -24.33
N GLY A 358 -28.27 16.01 -25.32
CA GLY A 358 -29.26 15.10 -25.90
C GLY A 358 -29.44 13.77 -25.16
N ILE A 359 -28.66 13.50 -24.11
CA ILE A 359 -28.70 12.19 -23.45
C ILE A 359 -29.98 12.01 -22.63
N ARG A 360 -30.44 10.76 -22.56
CA ARG A 360 -31.56 10.36 -21.70
C ARG A 360 -31.21 9.10 -20.96
N ILE A 361 -31.67 8.96 -19.71
CA ILE A 361 -31.53 7.69 -18.99
C ILE A 361 -32.28 6.60 -19.75
N ALA A 362 -31.61 5.48 -20.00
CA ALA A 362 -32.18 4.34 -20.72
C ALA A 362 -33.44 3.83 -20.00
N ASP A 363 -34.50 3.60 -20.78
CA ASP A 363 -35.82 3.33 -20.25
C ASP A 363 -35.89 1.96 -19.55
N SER A 364 -36.08 1.98 -18.23
CA SER A 364 -36.23 0.79 -17.39
C SER A 364 -37.62 0.15 -17.44
N SER A 365 -38.60 0.83 -18.06
CA SER A 365 -40.01 0.40 -18.16
C SER A 365 -40.26 -0.56 -19.33
N LEU A 366 -39.37 -0.56 -20.33
CA LEU A 366 -39.43 -1.45 -21.50
C LEU A 366 -38.40 -2.59 -21.40
N PRO A 367 -38.71 -3.83 -21.82
CA PRO A 367 -40.00 -4.42 -22.21
C PRO A 367 -40.63 -5.33 -21.11
N ALA A 368 -41.88 -5.77 -21.31
CA ALA A 368 -42.52 -6.87 -20.55
C ALA A 368 -42.88 -8.04 -21.50
N PRO A 369 -42.82 -9.33 -21.06
CA PRO A 369 -42.94 -9.80 -19.69
C PRO A 369 -41.68 -10.56 -19.21
N VAL A 370 -40.84 -9.87 -18.42
CA VAL A 370 -39.77 -10.48 -17.62
C VAL A 370 -40.32 -10.76 -16.21
N GLN A 371 -40.00 -11.92 -15.64
CA GLN A 371 -40.17 -12.20 -14.22
C GLN A 371 -38.92 -11.71 -13.48
N ILE A 372 -39.13 -10.97 -12.40
CA ILE A 372 -38.06 -10.42 -11.58
C ILE A 372 -38.21 -10.98 -10.18
N ILE A 373 -37.14 -11.58 -9.67
CA ILE A 373 -37.07 -12.13 -8.32
C ILE A 373 -35.97 -11.37 -7.61
N ARG A 374 -36.35 -10.54 -6.64
CA ARG A 374 -35.42 -9.61 -5.97
C ARG A 374 -34.88 -10.19 -4.68
N ASN A 375 -33.74 -9.65 -4.25
CA ASN A 375 -33.15 -9.88 -2.93
C ASN A 375 -32.92 -11.36 -2.63
N VAL A 376 -32.46 -12.11 -3.63
CA VAL A 376 -32.11 -13.51 -3.45
C VAL A 376 -30.75 -13.59 -2.79
N HIS A 377 -30.72 -14.07 -1.55
CA HIS A 377 -29.47 -14.29 -0.83
C HIS A 377 -28.67 -15.40 -1.52
N TYR A 378 -27.42 -15.11 -1.88
CA TYR A 378 -26.54 -16.08 -2.52
C TYR A 378 -25.31 -16.43 -1.69
N ARG A 379 -24.84 -15.50 -0.84
CA ARG A 379 -23.63 -15.69 -0.02
C ARG A 379 -23.67 -14.86 1.26
N THR A 380 -23.12 -15.43 2.34
CA THR A 380 -22.67 -14.66 3.51
C THR A 380 -21.14 -14.65 3.50
N THR A 381 -20.52 -13.48 3.55
CA THR A 381 -19.06 -13.31 3.50
C THR A 381 -18.42 -13.77 4.82
N SER A 382 -17.09 -13.91 4.83
CA SER A 382 -16.32 -14.17 6.06
C SER A 382 -16.50 -13.10 7.14
N THR A 383 -16.88 -11.88 6.76
CA THR A 383 -17.20 -10.77 7.68
C THR A 383 -18.65 -10.77 8.17
N GLY A 384 -19.45 -11.78 7.81
CA GLY A 384 -20.86 -11.90 8.16
C GLY A 384 -21.82 -11.05 7.31
N LYS A 385 -21.31 -10.35 6.29
CA LYS A 385 -22.14 -9.54 5.38
C LYS A 385 -22.92 -10.45 4.43
N LYS A 386 -24.23 -10.26 4.36
CA LYS A 386 -25.09 -10.95 3.39
C LYS A 386 -25.03 -10.26 2.04
N LEU A 387 -24.76 -11.02 0.99
CA LEU A 387 -24.76 -10.58 -0.40
C LEU A 387 -25.98 -11.13 -1.12
N PHE A 388 -26.60 -10.27 -1.92
CA PHE A 388 -27.83 -10.55 -2.62
C PHE A 388 -27.66 -10.41 -4.13
N LEU A 389 -28.54 -11.06 -4.86
CA LEU A 389 -28.70 -10.88 -6.29
C LEU A 389 -30.19 -10.74 -6.66
N ASP A 390 -30.44 -10.14 -7.82
CA ASP A 390 -31.77 -10.09 -8.44
C ASP A 390 -31.75 -10.92 -9.73
N VAL A 391 -32.76 -11.76 -9.93
CA VAL A 391 -32.89 -12.63 -11.11
C VAL A 391 -33.94 -12.06 -12.07
N TYR A 392 -33.56 -11.91 -13.32
CA TYR A 392 -34.39 -11.47 -14.45
C TYR A 392 -34.49 -12.61 -15.47
N LYS A 393 -35.70 -13.11 -15.71
CA LYS A 393 -35.91 -14.23 -16.66
C LYS A 393 -37.16 -14.02 -17.51
N PRO A 394 -37.23 -14.58 -18.73
CA PRO A 394 -38.47 -14.54 -19.53
C PRO A 394 -39.66 -15.17 -18.77
N LYS A 395 -40.87 -14.60 -18.88
CA LYS A 395 -42.09 -15.23 -18.32
C LYS A 395 -42.54 -16.49 -19.08
N ARG A 396 -42.18 -16.63 -20.37
CA ARG A 396 -42.62 -17.77 -21.19
C ARG A 396 -41.95 -19.07 -20.70
N LYS A 397 -42.77 -20.09 -20.41
CA LYS A 397 -42.30 -21.45 -20.09
C LYS A 397 -41.85 -22.17 -21.36
N GLY A 398 -40.61 -21.92 -21.80
CA GLY A 398 -39.92 -22.84 -22.70
C GLY A 398 -39.38 -24.03 -21.91
N LYS A 399 -39.39 -25.25 -22.46
CA LYS A 399 -38.79 -26.43 -21.81
C LYS A 399 -37.25 -26.42 -21.87
N ALA A 400 -36.67 -25.68 -22.81
CA ALA A 400 -35.22 -25.61 -22.98
C ALA A 400 -34.59 -24.68 -21.94
N ALA A 401 -33.47 -25.11 -21.36
CA ALA A 401 -32.63 -24.27 -20.51
C ALA A 401 -32.06 -23.09 -21.30
N LEU A 402 -31.97 -21.93 -20.65
CA LEU A 402 -31.60 -20.66 -21.27
C LEU A 402 -30.17 -20.24 -20.90
N PRO A 403 -29.42 -19.63 -21.81
CA PRO A 403 -28.12 -19.04 -21.47
C PRO A 403 -28.29 -17.98 -20.37
N ALA A 404 -27.32 -17.89 -19.46
CA ALA A 404 -27.37 -16.98 -18.33
C ALA A 404 -26.23 -15.98 -18.32
N ILE A 405 -26.46 -14.83 -17.67
CA ILE A 405 -25.50 -13.72 -17.59
C ILE A 405 -25.41 -13.26 -16.14
N LEU A 406 -24.24 -13.37 -15.52
CA LEU A 406 -23.94 -12.68 -14.26
C LEU A 406 -23.52 -11.23 -14.58
N MET A 407 -24.17 -10.25 -13.97
CA MET A 407 -23.97 -8.83 -14.25
C MET A 407 -23.40 -8.10 -13.03
N ILE A 408 -22.21 -7.52 -13.21
CA ILE A 408 -21.41 -6.90 -12.15
C ILE A 408 -21.48 -5.39 -12.30
N HIS A 409 -21.83 -4.69 -11.21
CA HIS A 409 -21.95 -3.24 -11.24
C HIS A 409 -20.60 -2.53 -11.10
N GLY A 410 -20.49 -1.35 -11.69
CA GLY A 410 -19.35 -0.44 -11.49
C GLY A 410 -19.43 0.34 -10.18
N GLY A 411 -18.55 1.33 -10.03
CA GLY A 411 -18.43 2.15 -8.80
C GLY A 411 -17.05 2.10 -8.15
N GLY A 412 -16.00 1.80 -8.92
CA GLY A 412 -14.60 1.81 -8.46
C GLY A 412 -14.34 0.83 -7.33
N TRP A 413 -14.97 -0.36 -7.35
CA TRP A 413 -14.94 -1.39 -6.30
C TRP A 413 -15.39 -0.91 -4.90
N ARG A 414 -15.70 0.38 -4.73
CA ARG A 414 -15.91 1.06 -3.46
C ARG A 414 -17.37 1.39 -3.21
N SER A 415 -18.11 1.67 -4.28
CA SER A 415 -19.49 2.17 -4.28
C SER A 415 -20.37 1.43 -5.28
N GLY A 416 -21.64 1.83 -5.33
CA GLY A 416 -22.64 1.29 -6.24
C GLY A 416 -23.28 0.01 -5.73
N ASP A 417 -24.26 -0.48 -6.49
CA ASP A 417 -25.04 -1.66 -6.13
C ASP A 417 -25.61 -2.38 -7.36
N ARG A 418 -26.11 -3.60 -7.14
CA ARG A 418 -26.65 -4.49 -8.19
C ARG A 418 -27.80 -3.88 -9.01
N THR A 419 -28.47 -2.83 -8.53
CA THR A 419 -29.60 -2.23 -9.24
C THR A 419 -29.18 -1.40 -10.45
N HIS A 420 -27.90 -1.01 -10.55
CA HIS A 420 -27.37 -0.26 -11.70
C HIS A 420 -27.51 -1.01 -13.03
N ASN A 421 -27.50 -2.34 -13.01
CA ASN A 421 -27.65 -3.18 -14.20
C ASN A 421 -29.13 -3.50 -14.54
N ASN A 422 -30.11 -3.00 -13.79
CA ASN A 422 -31.52 -3.40 -13.92
C ASN A 422 -32.09 -3.22 -15.33
N THR A 423 -31.81 -2.09 -15.98
CA THR A 423 -32.32 -1.83 -17.33
C THR A 423 -31.74 -2.84 -18.31
N LEU A 424 -30.41 -2.97 -18.37
CA LEU A 424 -29.75 -3.92 -19.28
C LEU A 424 -30.17 -5.38 -18.99
N ALA A 425 -30.30 -5.77 -17.72
CA ALA A 425 -30.77 -7.09 -17.32
C ALA A 425 -32.19 -7.39 -17.82
N ARG A 426 -33.11 -6.43 -17.71
CA ARG A 426 -34.48 -6.56 -18.26
C ARG A 426 -34.46 -6.70 -19.78
N ARG A 427 -33.66 -5.88 -20.46
CA ARG A 427 -33.57 -5.88 -21.93
C ARG A 427 -33.00 -7.18 -22.47
N LEU A 428 -31.94 -7.71 -21.85
CA LEU A 428 -31.37 -9.01 -22.21
C LEU A 428 -32.29 -10.17 -21.82
N ALA A 429 -32.94 -10.12 -20.65
CA ALA A 429 -33.88 -11.16 -20.26
C ALA A 429 -35.06 -11.26 -21.24
N ALA A 430 -35.53 -10.14 -21.80
CA ALA A 430 -36.54 -10.15 -22.84
C ALA A 430 -36.08 -10.76 -24.18
N GLN A 431 -34.77 -10.83 -24.41
CA GLN A 431 -34.15 -11.51 -25.56
C GLN A 431 -33.85 -13.00 -25.31
N GLY A 432 -34.28 -13.57 -24.17
CA GLY A 432 -34.17 -15.00 -23.90
C GLY A 432 -33.01 -15.42 -22.99
N TYR A 433 -32.39 -14.49 -22.28
CA TYR A 433 -31.34 -14.78 -21.30
C TYR A 433 -31.88 -14.83 -19.86
N VAL A 434 -31.24 -15.58 -18.96
CA VAL A 434 -31.43 -15.44 -17.52
C VAL A 434 -30.35 -14.51 -16.98
N CYS A 435 -30.71 -13.27 -16.63
CA CYS A 435 -29.74 -12.27 -16.14
C CYS A 435 -29.81 -12.19 -14.62
N LEU A 436 -28.64 -12.18 -13.97
CA LEU A 436 -28.53 -12.01 -12.52
C LEU A 436 -27.67 -10.80 -12.23
N THR A 437 -28.20 -9.81 -11.51
CA THR A 437 -27.39 -8.68 -11.03
C THR A 437 -26.97 -8.95 -9.60
N ALA A 438 -25.66 -8.92 -9.30
CA ALA A 438 -25.13 -9.34 -8.01
C ALA A 438 -24.45 -8.19 -7.25
N ASP A 439 -24.67 -8.16 -5.94
CA ASP A 439 -23.78 -7.44 -5.02
C ASP A 439 -22.45 -8.18 -4.90
N TYR A 440 -21.39 -7.46 -4.55
CA TYR A 440 -20.11 -8.03 -4.14
C TYR A 440 -19.52 -7.21 -2.98
N SER A 441 -18.50 -7.74 -2.30
CA SER A 441 -17.82 -6.99 -1.25
C SER A 441 -17.10 -5.77 -1.81
N LEU A 442 -17.57 -4.58 -1.40
CA LEU A 442 -16.93 -3.31 -1.73
C LEU A 442 -15.69 -3.07 -0.85
N SER A 443 -14.74 -2.28 -1.34
CA SER A 443 -13.47 -1.95 -0.66
C SER A 443 -13.65 -1.27 0.69
N THR A 444 -14.81 -0.65 0.93
CA THR A 444 -15.18 -0.15 2.25
C THR A 444 -15.42 -1.25 3.28
N HIS A 445 -15.60 -2.51 2.88
CA HIS A 445 -15.87 -3.65 3.77
C HIS A 445 -14.85 -4.78 3.63
N ALA A 446 -14.29 -5.00 2.44
CA ALA A 446 -13.26 -6.01 2.22
C ALA A 446 -12.37 -5.63 1.03
N LEU A 447 -11.07 -5.89 1.17
CA LEU A 447 -10.07 -5.63 0.13
C LEU A 447 -10.03 -6.78 -0.91
N TYR A 448 -9.33 -6.56 -2.02
CA TYR A 448 -8.98 -7.62 -2.97
C TYR A 448 -8.34 -8.83 -2.24
N PRO A 449 -8.68 -10.08 -2.61
CA PRO A 449 -9.55 -10.52 -3.72
C PRO A 449 -11.01 -10.83 -3.33
N ALA A 450 -11.55 -10.28 -2.23
CA ALA A 450 -12.87 -10.68 -1.70
C ALA A 450 -14.01 -10.59 -2.73
N ALA A 451 -14.08 -9.50 -3.51
CA ALA A 451 -15.07 -9.31 -4.56
C ALA A 451 -15.03 -10.43 -5.63
N VAL A 452 -13.83 -10.88 -6.03
CA VAL A 452 -13.64 -11.96 -7.00
C VAL A 452 -14.20 -13.27 -6.44
N HIS A 453 -13.91 -13.56 -5.18
CA HIS A 453 -14.44 -14.75 -4.50
C HIS A 453 -15.96 -14.72 -4.40
N ASP A 454 -16.56 -13.55 -4.16
CA ASP A 454 -18.02 -13.37 -4.07
C ASP A 454 -18.68 -13.69 -5.41
N LEU A 455 -18.13 -13.16 -6.49
CA LEU A 455 -18.71 -13.31 -7.82
C LEU A 455 -18.50 -14.72 -8.40
N LYS A 456 -17.35 -15.37 -8.14
CA LYS A 456 -17.17 -16.79 -8.47
C LYS A 456 -18.13 -17.69 -7.66
N ALA A 457 -18.43 -17.34 -6.40
CA ALA A 457 -19.47 -18.01 -5.63
C ALA A 457 -20.87 -17.78 -6.24
N ALA A 458 -21.16 -16.60 -6.79
CA ALA A 458 -22.42 -16.34 -7.51
C ALA A 458 -22.58 -17.23 -8.75
N VAL A 459 -21.51 -17.50 -9.52
CA VAL A 459 -21.57 -18.45 -10.66
C VAL A 459 -21.85 -19.88 -10.18
N ARG A 460 -21.21 -20.32 -9.09
CA ARG A 460 -21.50 -21.64 -8.51
C ARG A 460 -22.93 -21.74 -8.01
N TRP A 461 -23.43 -20.67 -7.38
CA TRP A 461 -24.83 -20.55 -6.98
C TRP A 461 -25.78 -20.64 -8.19
N MET A 462 -25.45 -19.99 -9.31
CA MET A 462 -26.23 -20.09 -10.56
C MET A 462 -26.31 -21.54 -11.06
N ARG A 463 -25.22 -22.30 -10.99
CA ARG A 463 -25.20 -23.72 -11.38
C ARG A 463 -26.02 -24.58 -10.43
N ALA A 464 -25.85 -24.38 -9.13
CA ALA A 464 -26.62 -25.10 -8.10
C ALA A 464 -28.13 -24.82 -8.19
N ARG A 465 -28.51 -23.63 -8.67
CA ARG A 465 -29.92 -23.22 -8.84
C ARG A 465 -30.41 -23.30 -10.28
N SER A 466 -29.66 -23.96 -11.16
CA SER A 466 -29.96 -24.00 -12.60
C SER A 466 -31.37 -24.54 -12.90
N GLY A 467 -31.80 -25.62 -12.24
CA GLY A 467 -33.15 -26.15 -12.38
C GLY A 467 -34.26 -25.20 -11.89
N THR A 468 -33.99 -24.40 -10.85
CA THR A 468 -34.98 -23.42 -10.32
C THR A 468 -35.20 -22.26 -11.28
N PHE A 469 -34.13 -21.78 -11.91
CA PHE A 469 -34.17 -20.60 -12.78
C PHE A 469 -34.16 -20.92 -14.27
N ASN A 470 -34.13 -22.21 -14.64
CA ASN A 470 -34.02 -22.72 -16.02
C ASN A 470 -32.75 -22.23 -16.74
N ILE A 471 -31.61 -22.31 -16.06
CA ILE A 471 -30.29 -21.90 -16.57
C ILE A 471 -29.63 -23.06 -17.27
N ASP A 472 -29.09 -22.81 -18.46
CA ASP A 472 -28.16 -23.69 -19.14
C ASP A 472 -26.75 -23.47 -18.57
N THR A 473 -26.28 -24.45 -17.82
CA THR A 473 -24.97 -24.40 -17.18
C THR A 473 -23.81 -24.44 -18.17
N ALA A 474 -24.02 -24.89 -19.41
CA ALA A 474 -22.98 -24.85 -20.44
C ALA A 474 -22.84 -23.47 -21.11
N ARG A 475 -23.75 -22.52 -20.80
CA ARG A 475 -23.80 -21.20 -21.44
C ARG A 475 -23.98 -20.10 -20.41
N ILE A 476 -22.96 -19.89 -19.58
CA ILE A 476 -22.91 -18.79 -18.59
C ILE A 476 -21.91 -17.73 -19.04
N ALA A 477 -22.37 -16.50 -19.24
CA ALA A 477 -21.53 -15.34 -19.46
C ALA A 477 -21.37 -14.51 -18.18
N VAL A 478 -20.29 -13.74 -18.10
CA VAL A 478 -20.16 -12.64 -17.14
C VAL A 478 -20.05 -11.33 -17.89
N LEU A 479 -20.72 -10.31 -17.37
CA LEU A 479 -20.75 -8.96 -17.93
C LEU A 479 -20.53 -7.96 -16.81
N GLY A 480 -19.76 -6.91 -17.05
CA GLY A 480 -19.68 -5.82 -16.10
C GLY A 480 -19.27 -4.49 -16.69
N PHE A 481 -19.43 -3.45 -15.87
CA PHE A 481 -19.13 -2.06 -16.22
C PHE A 481 -18.08 -1.45 -15.31
N SER A 482 -17.08 -0.75 -15.85
CA SER A 482 -16.04 -0.05 -15.06
C SER A 482 -15.32 -1.06 -14.13
N ALA A 483 -15.30 -0.82 -12.83
CA ALA A 483 -14.85 -1.83 -11.85
C ALA A 483 -15.51 -3.21 -12.02
N GLY A 484 -16.79 -3.26 -12.42
CA GLY A 484 -17.45 -4.52 -12.74
C GLY A 484 -16.96 -5.15 -14.03
N GLY A 485 -16.52 -4.35 -15.01
CA GLY A 485 -15.93 -4.82 -16.27
C GLY A 485 -14.56 -5.44 -16.03
N GLU A 486 -13.74 -4.80 -15.19
CA GLU A 486 -12.49 -5.37 -14.68
C GLU A 486 -12.76 -6.69 -13.96
N LEU A 487 -13.70 -6.75 -13.01
CA LEU A 487 -14.03 -8.00 -12.31
C LEU A 487 -14.55 -9.09 -13.26
N ALA A 488 -15.34 -8.74 -14.28
CA ALA A 488 -15.81 -9.66 -15.31
C ALA A 488 -14.63 -10.24 -16.11
N ALA A 489 -13.71 -9.38 -16.55
CA ALA A 489 -12.48 -9.76 -17.22
C ALA A 489 -11.59 -10.64 -16.35
N PHE A 490 -11.42 -10.27 -15.08
CA PHE A 490 -10.64 -11.03 -14.11
C PHE A 490 -11.21 -12.43 -13.91
N MET A 491 -12.53 -12.56 -13.76
CA MET A 491 -13.19 -13.86 -13.62
C MET A 491 -12.97 -14.77 -14.84
N GLY A 492 -13.06 -14.22 -16.06
CA GLY A 492 -12.82 -14.98 -17.28
C GLY A 492 -11.36 -15.40 -17.45
N ALA A 493 -10.41 -14.47 -17.22
CA ALA A 493 -8.98 -14.75 -17.31
C ALA A 493 -8.51 -15.78 -16.26
N THR A 494 -9.16 -15.80 -15.10
CA THR A 494 -8.86 -16.74 -13.99
C THR A 494 -9.75 -17.99 -14.00
N ASN A 495 -10.36 -18.33 -15.14
CA ASN A 495 -11.06 -19.60 -15.30
C ASN A 495 -10.11 -20.77 -14.95
N GLY A 496 -10.55 -21.66 -14.05
CA GLY A 496 -9.79 -22.85 -13.65
C GLY A 496 -8.61 -22.59 -12.71
N GLN A 497 -8.32 -21.33 -12.35
CA GLN A 497 -7.26 -21.00 -11.42
C GLN A 497 -7.72 -21.15 -9.96
N ALA A 498 -7.30 -22.24 -9.31
CA ALA A 498 -7.71 -22.61 -7.95
C ALA A 498 -7.51 -21.48 -6.91
N ARG A 499 -6.45 -20.67 -7.06
CA ARG A 499 -6.11 -19.57 -6.14
C ARG A 499 -7.24 -18.54 -6.01
N PHE A 500 -8.04 -18.33 -7.05
CA PHE A 500 -9.09 -17.31 -7.08
C PHE A 500 -10.49 -17.88 -6.82
N GLU A 501 -10.63 -19.18 -6.56
CA GLU A 501 -11.94 -19.80 -6.34
C GLU A 501 -12.59 -19.40 -5.01
N GLY A 502 -11.81 -18.87 -4.07
CA GLY A 502 -12.21 -18.67 -2.69
C GLY A 502 -12.45 -20.00 -1.97
N ASN A 503 -13.27 -20.01 -0.91
CA ASN A 503 -13.65 -21.25 -0.25
C ASN A 503 -14.65 -22.04 -1.12
N ALA A 504 -14.16 -23.12 -1.74
CA ALA A 504 -14.94 -23.98 -2.63
C ALA A 504 -16.09 -24.73 -1.94
N ALA A 505 -16.11 -24.78 -0.60
CA ALA A 505 -17.14 -25.48 0.17
C ALA A 505 -18.51 -24.80 0.15
N GLU A 506 -18.62 -23.56 -0.33
CA GLU A 506 -19.85 -22.78 -0.10
C GLU A 506 -21.06 -23.21 -0.94
N GLN A 507 -20.91 -23.68 -2.19
CA GLN A 507 -21.92 -24.43 -2.97
C GLN A 507 -21.19 -25.13 -4.12
N GLY A 508 -21.13 -26.47 -4.14
CA GLY A 508 -20.33 -27.24 -5.09
C GLY A 508 -20.58 -26.88 -6.57
N GLY A 509 -19.54 -27.01 -7.40
CA GLY A 509 -19.59 -26.74 -8.84
C GLY A 509 -18.46 -25.83 -9.34
N SER A 510 -18.30 -25.71 -10.65
CA SER A 510 -17.29 -24.85 -11.28
C SER A 510 -17.73 -23.38 -11.33
N SER A 511 -16.80 -22.44 -11.14
CA SER A 511 -17.05 -21.01 -11.41
C SER A 511 -16.71 -20.59 -12.85
N THR A 512 -16.30 -21.54 -13.71
CA THR A 512 -15.91 -21.28 -15.11
C THR A 512 -17.06 -20.67 -15.90
N VAL A 513 -16.79 -19.56 -16.58
CA VAL A 513 -17.71 -18.88 -17.51
C VAL A 513 -17.28 -19.10 -18.95
N GLN A 514 -18.25 -19.04 -19.88
CA GLN A 514 -18.07 -19.36 -21.30
C GLN A 514 -18.03 -18.12 -22.21
N ALA A 515 -18.25 -16.93 -21.66
CA ALA A 515 -18.08 -15.66 -22.37
C ALA A 515 -17.87 -14.52 -21.37
N VAL A 516 -17.08 -13.51 -21.75
CA VAL A 516 -16.92 -12.27 -20.99
C VAL A 516 -17.33 -11.07 -21.83
N ILE A 517 -18.07 -10.14 -21.22
CA ILE A 517 -18.34 -8.82 -21.74
C ILE A 517 -17.74 -7.79 -20.76
N ASP A 518 -16.67 -7.15 -21.19
CA ASP A 518 -16.02 -6.07 -20.47
C ASP A 518 -16.48 -4.72 -21.05
N ILE A 519 -17.23 -3.96 -20.26
CA ILE A 519 -17.64 -2.60 -20.61
C ILE A 519 -16.79 -1.62 -19.81
N ASP A 520 -15.79 -1.01 -20.46
CA ASP A 520 -14.95 0.03 -19.87
C ASP A 520 -14.18 -0.40 -18.59
N GLY A 521 -13.81 -1.68 -18.48
CA GLY A 521 -12.97 -2.22 -17.41
C GLY A 521 -11.47 -2.03 -17.65
N THR A 522 -10.73 -1.80 -16.58
CA THR A 522 -9.27 -1.73 -16.61
C THR A 522 -8.68 -3.14 -16.65
N LEU A 523 -7.85 -3.45 -17.65
CA LEU A 523 -7.26 -4.79 -17.81
C LEU A 523 -5.84 -4.89 -17.25
N ALA A 524 -5.19 -3.74 -17.06
CA ALA A 524 -3.87 -3.63 -16.45
C ALA A 524 -3.74 -2.39 -15.55
N PHE A 525 -3.49 -2.61 -14.26
CA PHE A 525 -3.31 -1.54 -13.27
C PHE A 525 -1.90 -0.93 -13.29
N ILE A 526 -0.89 -1.73 -13.67
CA ILE A 526 0.48 -1.25 -13.94
C ILE A 526 0.69 -1.30 -15.44
N HIS A 527 0.36 -0.19 -16.09
CA HIS A 527 0.47 -0.01 -17.54
C HIS A 527 0.65 1.47 -17.88
N PRO A 528 1.39 1.85 -18.93
CA PRO A 528 1.54 3.25 -19.34
C PRO A 528 0.22 3.99 -19.61
N GLU A 529 -0.81 3.25 -20.02
CA GLU A 529 -2.16 3.79 -20.27
C GLU A 529 -3.03 3.86 -19.02
N SER A 530 -2.58 3.27 -17.90
CA SER A 530 -3.37 3.19 -16.67
C SER A 530 -3.27 4.48 -15.86
N GLY A 531 -4.42 5.08 -15.56
CA GLY A 531 -4.52 6.23 -14.65
C GLY A 531 -4.78 5.86 -13.19
N GLU A 532 -5.03 4.59 -12.88
CA GLU A 532 -5.27 4.15 -11.49
C GLU A 532 -3.96 4.13 -10.69
N GLY A 533 -4.01 4.47 -9.40
CA GLY A 533 -2.85 4.51 -8.51
C GLY A 533 -1.96 5.74 -8.61
N ASP A 534 -2.36 6.77 -9.36
CA ASP A 534 -1.85 8.13 -9.15
C ASP A 534 -2.57 8.74 -7.94
N ASP A 535 -1.98 8.56 -6.76
CA ASP A 535 -2.53 9.03 -5.48
C ASP A 535 -2.04 10.44 -5.11
N SER A 536 -1.47 11.20 -6.05
CA SER A 536 -0.86 12.52 -5.78
C SER A 536 -1.85 13.59 -5.35
N LYS A 537 -3.11 13.53 -5.84
CA LYS A 537 -4.18 14.47 -5.48
C LYS A 537 -5.18 13.87 -4.50
N SER A 538 -5.58 12.63 -4.74
CA SER A 538 -6.50 11.88 -3.90
C SER A 538 -6.26 10.39 -4.08
N ILE A 539 -6.56 9.62 -3.02
CA ILE A 539 -6.40 8.16 -3.06
C ILE A 539 -7.34 7.58 -4.12
N SER A 540 -6.77 6.84 -5.08
CA SER A 540 -7.50 6.22 -6.17
C SER A 540 -8.41 5.08 -5.70
N ALA A 541 -9.40 4.74 -6.53
CA ALA A 541 -10.34 3.67 -6.24
C ALA A 541 -9.63 2.31 -6.12
N ALA A 542 -8.65 2.06 -7.00
CA ALA A 542 -7.79 0.88 -6.93
C ALA A 542 -6.96 0.85 -5.63
N THR A 543 -6.37 1.95 -5.19
CA THR A 543 -5.64 2.01 -3.91
C THR A 543 -6.54 1.67 -2.72
N TYR A 544 -7.78 2.18 -2.69
CA TYR A 544 -8.76 1.76 -1.66
C TYR A 544 -9.08 0.27 -1.73
N TRP A 545 -9.17 -0.30 -2.92
CA TRP A 545 -9.52 -1.71 -3.10
C TRP A 545 -8.39 -2.67 -2.73
N PHE A 546 -7.16 -2.31 -3.04
CA PHE A 546 -5.98 -3.09 -2.66
C PHE A 546 -5.56 -2.88 -1.21
N GLY A 547 -5.93 -1.74 -0.63
CA GLY A 547 -5.48 -1.31 0.67
C GLY A 547 -4.03 -0.81 0.67
N TYR A 548 -3.34 -0.79 -0.47
CA TYR A 548 -1.95 -0.36 -0.57
C TYR A 548 -1.75 0.50 -1.82
N PRO A 549 -0.95 1.58 -1.73
CA PRO A 549 -0.50 2.30 -2.92
C PRO A 549 0.29 1.40 -3.86
N LYS A 550 0.24 1.70 -5.16
CA LYS A 550 0.95 0.96 -6.21
C LYS A 550 2.45 0.80 -5.93
N ALA A 551 3.08 1.86 -5.39
CA ALA A 551 4.50 1.86 -5.06
C ALA A 551 4.87 0.86 -3.93
N GLU A 552 3.93 0.59 -3.02
CA GLU A 552 4.16 -0.26 -1.85
C GLU A 552 3.92 -1.74 -2.15
N ARG A 553 2.90 -2.05 -2.96
CA ARG A 553 2.53 -3.44 -3.32
C ARG A 553 2.30 -3.62 -4.82
N PRO A 554 3.30 -3.36 -5.67
CA PRO A 554 3.16 -3.52 -7.12
C PRO A 554 2.84 -4.97 -7.53
N ASP A 555 3.24 -5.94 -6.71
CA ASP A 555 2.88 -7.35 -6.85
C ASP A 555 1.36 -7.56 -6.77
N LEU A 556 0.68 -6.90 -5.83
CA LEU A 556 -0.77 -6.98 -5.64
C LEU A 556 -1.53 -6.34 -6.82
N TRP A 557 -1.05 -5.19 -7.29
CA TRP A 557 -1.62 -4.47 -8.42
C TRP A 557 -1.47 -5.24 -9.74
N ASN A 558 -0.33 -5.88 -9.94
CA ASN A 558 -0.12 -6.80 -11.07
C ASN A 558 -1.01 -8.04 -10.95
N ASP A 559 -1.05 -8.66 -9.76
CA ASP A 559 -1.85 -9.86 -9.51
C ASP A 559 -3.35 -9.64 -9.75
N ALA A 560 -3.85 -8.43 -9.46
CA ALA A 560 -5.23 -8.06 -9.72
C ALA A 560 -5.50 -7.64 -11.18
N SER A 561 -4.49 -7.56 -12.04
CA SER A 561 -4.68 -7.19 -13.45
C SER A 561 -5.12 -8.39 -14.28
N PRO A 562 -6.32 -8.39 -14.91
CA PRO A 562 -6.76 -9.49 -15.78
C PRO A 562 -5.72 -9.91 -16.83
N LEU A 563 -4.97 -8.95 -17.38
CA LEU A 563 -3.91 -9.16 -18.37
C LEU A 563 -2.84 -10.18 -17.93
N THR A 564 -2.59 -10.31 -16.62
CA THR A 564 -1.56 -11.24 -16.12
C THR A 564 -2.00 -12.70 -16.12
N HIS A 565 -3.30 -12.97 -16.28
CA HIS A 565 -3.91 -14.29 -16.10
C HIS A 565 -4.39 -14.97 -17.39
N VAL A 566 -4.28 -14.29 -18.54
CA VAL A 566 -4.73 -14.83 -19.83
C VAL A 566 -4.05 -16.17 -20.13
N SER A 567 -4.87 -17.17 -20.44
CA SER A 567 -4.49 -18.57 -20.65
C SER A 567 -5.40 -19.22 -21.71
N ASP A 568 -5.10 -20.48 -22.06
CA ASP A 568 -5.94 -21.32 -22.92
C ASP A 568 -7.33 -21.61 -22.34
N GLN A 569 -7.54 -21.40 -21.03
CA GLN A 569 -8.83 -21.50 -20.35
C GLN A 569 -9.65 -20.20 -20.39
N THR A 570 -9.07 -19.11 -20.91
CA THR A 570 -9.75 -17.82 -21.04
C THR A 570 -10.82 -17.91 -22.13
N PRO A 571 -12.11 -17.60 -21.84
CA PRO A 571 -13.20 -17.78 -22.79
C PRO A 571 -13.21 -16.63 -23.81
N PRO A 572 -14.10 -16.62 -24.82
CA PRO A 572 -14.27 -15.48 -25.72
C PRO A 572 -14.60 -14.17 -25.00
N PHE A 573 -14.05 -13.05 -25.50
CA PHE A 573 -14.22 -11.70 -24.92
C PHE A 573 -14.92 -10.73 -25.89
N LEU A 574 -15.76 -9.87 -25.34
CA LEU A 574 -16.23 -8.65 -25.99
C LEU A 574 -15.80 -7.45 -25.16
N PHE A 575 -15.05 -6.55 -25.77
CA PHE A 575 -14.67 -5.26 -25.19
C PHE A 575 -15.59 -4.17 -25.75
N ILE A 576 -16.29 -3.44 -24.88
CA ILE A 576 -17.09 -2.27 -25.25
C ILE A 576 -16.53 -1.06 -24.52
N ASN A 577 -16.13 -0.04 -25.28
CA ASN A 577 -15.32 1.05 -24.75
C ASN A 577 -15.89 2.44 -25.07
N SER A 578 -15.73 3.36 -24.11
CA SER A 578 -16.06 4.78 -24.26
C SER A 578 -14.94 5.53 -25.00
N SER A 579 -15.01 6.87 -24.99
CA SER A 579 -13.92 7.73 -25.48
C SER A 579 -12.80 7.93 -24.44
N VAL A 580 -12.96 7.43 -23.22
CA VAL A 580 -12.06 7.70 -22.09
C VAL A 580 -10.85 6.76 -22.12
N ALA A 581 -9.73 7.24 -22.69
CA ALA A 581 -8.53 6.43 -22.95
C ALA A 581 -8.04 5.55 -21.79
N ARG A 582 -8.04 6.06 -20.55
CA ARG A 582 -7.59 5.28 -19.37
C ARG A 582 -8.42 4.02 -19.10
N MET A 583 -9.65 3.94 -19.61
CA MET A 583 -10.52 2.77 -19.46
C MET A 583 -10.14 1.63 -20.43
N HIS A 584 -9.19 1.86 -21.33
CA HIS A 584 -8.73 0.86 -22.30
C HIS A 584 -7.38 0.25 -21.90
N ALA A 585 -6.85 0.62 -20.73
CA ALA A 585 -5.49 0.29 -20.33
C ALA A 585 -5.24 -1.22 -20.36
N GLY A 586 -4.31 -1.64 -21.22
CA GLY A 586 -3.91 -3.04 -21.40
C GLY A 586 -4.79 -3.86 -22.34
N ARG A 587 -5.84 -3.29 -22.97
CA ARG A 587 -6.75 -4.02 -23.87
C ARG A 587 -6.04 -4.62 -25.07
N GLU A 588 -5.22 -3.85 -25.76
CA GLU A 588 -4.53 -4.33 -26.96
C GLU A 588 -3.56 -5.47 -26.62
N ASP A 589 -2.87 -5.39 -25.47
CA ASP A 589 -2.00 -6.47 -25.02
C ASP A 589 -2.77 -7.69 -24.52
N PHE A 590 -3.96 -7.49 -23.97
CA PHE A 590 -4.87 -8.58 -23.60
C PHE A 590 -5.32 -9.34 -24.84
N ILE A 591 -5.74 -8.62 -25.89
CA ILE A 591 -6.14 -9.21 -27.18
C ILE A 591 -4.99 -9.99 -27.80
N LYS A 592 -3.77 -9.43 -27.82
CA LYS A 592 -2.58 -10.15 -28.32
C LYS A 592 -2.37 -11.48 -27.57
N LYS A 593 -2.61 -11.52 -26.25
CA LYS A 593 -2.53 -12.78 -25.49
C LYS A 593 -3.66 -13.74 -25.83
N LEU A 594 -4.88 -13.26 -26.07
CA LEU A 594 -5.99 -14.11 -26.54
C LEU A 594 -5.68 -14.73 -27.91
N ASP A 595 -5.11 -13.94 -28.82
CA ASP A 595 -4.76 -14.38 -30.18
C ASP A 595 -3.74 -15.53 -30.17
N VAL A 596 -2.79 -15.53 -29.23
CA VAL A 596 -1.84 -16.63 -29.04
C VAL A 596 -2.54 -17.97 -28.78
N TYR A 597 -3.68 -17.95 -28.07
CA TYR A 597 -4.48 -19.14 -27.80
C TYR A 597 -5.59 -19.38 -28.83
N GLY A 598 -5.73 -18.50 -29.83
CA GLY A 598 -6.83 -18.54 -30.79
C GLY A 598 -8.21 -18.26 -30.17
N THR A 599 -8.25 -17.56 -29.03
CA THR A 599 -9.49 -17.22 -28.33
C THR A 599 -10.19 -16.06 -29.02
N HIS A 600 -11.45 -16.25 -29.41
CA HIS A 600 -12.25 -15.24 -30.11
C HIS A 600 -12.41 -13.96 -29.27
N SER A 601 -12.15 -12.80 -29.85
CA SER A 601 -12.38 -11.51 -29.23
C SER A 601 -13.03 -10.50 -30.19
N GLU A 602 -13.81 -9.57 -29.66
CA GLU A 602 -14.46 -8.48 -30.41
C GLU A 602 -14.28 -7.15 -29.67
N VAL A 603 -14.18 -6.04 -30.42
CA VAL A 603 -14.06 -4.68 -29.87
C VAL A 603 -15.14 -3.77 -30.46
N ARG A 604 -15.80 -3.00 -29.60
CA ARG A 604 -16.72 -1.92 -29.97
C ARG A 604 -16.37 -0.65 -29.21
N THR A 605 -15.92 0.38 -29.92
CA THR A 605 -15.62 1.69 -29.33
C THR A 605 -16.67 2.73 -29.74
N PHE A 606 -17.09 3.57 -28.80
CA PHE A 606 -17.91 4.75 -29.03
C PHE A 606 -17.04 6.00 -28.85
N SER A 607 -16.71 6.69 -29.95
CA SER A 607 -15.73 7.77 -29.97
C SER A 607 -16.14 9.06 -29.23
N ASP A 608 -17.42 9.21 -28.93
CA ASP A 608 -18.01 10.39 -28.26
C ASP A 608 -18.65 10.06 -26.91
N ALA A 609 -18.55 8.80 -26.48
CA ALA A 609 -19.21 8.32 -25.27
C ALA A 609 -18.46 8.77 -24.01
N PRO A 610 -19.15 9.28 -22.97
CA PRO A 610 -18.58 9.42 -21.64
C PRO A 610 -18.41 8.05 -20.98
N HIS A 611 -17.65 7.93 -19.89
CA HIS A 611 -17.46 6.65 -19.21
C HIS A 611 -18.78 5.95 -18.84
N THR A 612 -19.80 6.70 -18.40
CA THR A 612 -21.10 6.14 -17.99
C THR A 612 -22.10 5.93 -19.14
N PHE A 613 -21.63 5.92 -20.39
CA PHE A 613 -22.47 5.86 -21.60
C PHE A 613 -23.50 4.73 -21.61
N MET A 614 -23.16 3.57 -21.05
CA MET A 614 -24.01 2.38 -21.10
C MET A 614 -25.33 2.51 -20.33
N PHE A 615 -25.55 3.61 -19.62
CA PHE A 615 -26.81 3.91 -18.94
C PHE A 615 -27.69 4.90 -19.72
N PHE A 616 -27.20 5.44 -20.84
CA PHE A 616 -27.81 6.57 -21.53
C PHE A 616 -28.04 6.29 -23.01
N GLU A 617 -29.15 6.81 -23.53
CA GLU A 617 -29.31 6.99 -24.97
C GLU A 617 -28.41 8.14 -25.45
N PRO A 618 -27.82 8.05 -26.66
CA PRO A 618 -28.08 7.05 -27.69
C PRO A 618 -27.18 5.80 -27.65
N TRP A 619 -26.29 5.66 -26.65
CA TRP A 619 -25.32 4.56 -26.65
C TRP A 619 -25.85 3.25 -26.05
N PHE A 620 -26.94 3.30 -25.28
CA PHE A 620 -27.55 2.14 -24.67
C PHE A 620 -27.99 1.08 -25.69
N GLU A 621 -28.80 1.45 -26.70
CA GLU A 621 -29.29 0.49 -27.70
C GLU A 621 -28.17 -0.17 -28.52
N PRO A 622 -27.18 0.57 -29.06
CA PRO A 622 -26.01 -0.02 -29.70
C PRO A 622 -25.22 -0.96 -28.78
N THR A 623 -25.08 -0.62 -27.49
CA THR A 623 -24.41 -1.47 -26.50
C THR A 623 -25.17 -2.78 -26.32
N LEU A 624 -26.49 -2.72 -26.11
CA LEU A 624 -27.36 -3.89 -26.01
C LEU A 624 -27.29 -4.77 -27.26
N ALA A 625 -27.34 -4.17 -28.45
CA ALA A 625 -27.26 -4.89 -29.72
C ALA A 625 -25.90 -5.60 -29.89
N THR A 626 -24.81 -4.94 -29.53
CA THR A 626 -23.45 -5.50 -29.59
C THR A 626 -23.33 -6.72 -28.68
N ILE A 627 -23.76 -6.60 -27.41
CA ILE A 627 -23.76 -7.71 -26.44
C ILE A 627 -24.57 -8.89 -26.98
N SER A 628 -25.79 -8.61 -27.45
CA SER A 628 -26.71 -9.65 -27.91
C SER A 628 -26.18 -10.37 -29.16
N GLY A 629 -25.52 -9.65 -30.08
CA GLY A 629 -24.89 -10.21 -31.26
C GLY A 629 -23.71 -11.12 -30.93
N PHE A 630 -22.83 -10.67 -30.04
CA PHE A 630 -21.69 -11.45 -29.55
C PHE A 630 -22.15 -12.75 -28.87
N LEU A 631 -23.07 -12.66 -27.92
CA LEU A 631 -23.59 -13.84 -27.21
C LEU A 631 -24.28 -14.83 -28.15
N LYS A 632 -25.02 -14.37 -29.17
CA LYS A 632 -25.58 -15.26 -30.19
C LYS A 632 -24.50 -15.98 -31.00
N ARG A 633 -23.37 -15.35 -31.30
CA ARG A 633 -22.23 -15.99 -31.99
C ARG A 633 -21.54 -17.02 -31.09
N VAL A 634 -21.27 -16.67 -29.84
CA VAL A 634 -20.55 -17.54 -28.89
C VAL A 634 -21.41 -18.72 -28.44
N PHE A 635 -22.69 -18.50 -28.12
CA PHE A 635 -23.60 -19.54 -27.63
C PHE A 635 -24.45 -20.23 -28.69
N GLY A 636 -24.54 -19.69 -29.90
CA GLY A 636 -25.28 -20.27 -31.01
C GLY A 636 -24.48 -21.29 -31.83
N ARG A 637 -23.15 -21.29 -31.73
CA ARG A 637 -22.32 -22.36 -32.30
C ARG A 637 -22.43 -23.58 -31.39
N GLY A 638 -23.19 -24.59 -31.82
CA GLY A 638 -23.16 -25.91 -31.22
C GLY A 638 -21.72 -26.44 -31.16
N ALA A 639 -21.40 -27.20 -30.11
CA ALA A 639 -20.11 -27.82 -29.86
C ALA A 639 -19.39 -28.28 -31.14
N VAL A 640 -18.44 -27.48 -31.64
CA VAL A 640 -17.44 -27.94 -32.61
C VAL A 640 -16.20 -28.25 -31.80
N THR A 641 -16.09 -29.52 -31.42
CA THR A 641 -14.82 -30.17 -31.12
C THR A 641 -13.78 -29.80 -32.17
N SER A 642 -12.63 -29.30 -31.71
CA SER A 642 -11.30 -29.38 -32.34
C SER A 642 -11.31 -29.80 -33.82
N GLY A 643 -11.36 -28.82 -34.73
CA GLY A 643 -11.24 -29.04 -36.16
C GLY A 643 -10.36 -27.97 -36.77
N ARG A 644 -9.08 -28.31 -36.95
CA ARG A 644 -8.08 -27.57 -37.74
C ARG A 644 -8.73 -27.12 -39.05
N GLN A 645 -8.90 -25.81 -39.27
CA GLN A 645 -9.15 -25.29 -40.61
C GLN A 645 -7.92 -24.56 -41.13
N VAL A 646 -7.37 -25.19 -42.17
CA VAL A 646 -6.34 -24.70 -43.08
C VAL A 646 -6.86 -23.45 -43.78
N ARG A 647 -6.02 -22.41 -43.80
CA ARG A 647 -6.24 -21.17 -44.55
C ARG A 647 -6.18 -21.44 -46.05
N ASN A 648 -7.10 -20.84 -46.81
CA ASN A 648 -6.81 -20.24 -48.11
C ASN A 648 -7.25 -18.78 -48.04
#